data_AF-A0A5D6XJF0-F1
#
_entry.id   AF-A0A5D6XJF0-F1
#
_cell.length_a   1.000
_cell.length_b   1.000
_cell.length_c   1.000
_cell.angle_alpha   90.00
_cell.angle_beta   90.00
_cell.angle_gamma   90.00
#
_symmetry.space_group_name_H-M   'P 1'
#
loop_
_entity.id
_entity.type
_entity.pdbx_description
1 polymer ?
#
loop_
_entity_poly.entity_id
_entity_poly.type
_entity_poly.pdbx_seq_one_letter_code
_entity_poly.pdbx_strand_id
1 'polypeptide(L)'
;MRHDDLRQRRQAGDAQPAPSHHQQQKQQEPHRRRSSGKQYSSVPHARALLLGVVAFYALGLSLVGHLYTWLPPPRALDAPATLFSEARARVVLERILSFGYHPVGTRANEELIPAYLVSEIEKIRAAAGPEVTIEVEVQRPSGAFGLNFMAQFQNIYANVTNILVRVSPTANPDARAHALMLSSHYDAAIGGAAASDDGVNIAIMMELLRVSAAAPPQFGALVFNFNGAEETIMQAAHGFITQHPWTHSIRAFVNLEAAGAGGRELLFQTGSDELALAYAQGAKYPHASILAQEIFQSGFIKADTDYRIYRDFGAVAGMDFAYIENGYVYHTALDDISRIQQGAVQRLGDNVAGVVDQLTNQPGRLEKVAATPESSNTLFFDVFGAGMVTMGKATEFTICAAVLAVALLYVVVSPIRFRARLSGLQLLARCAAAGLLANLATALLMSLFAPLSWYSQLKLGAAMFVAPVLTGMLDQLIRFLEKNESVGALWQLEESLFESALLLWAVGLGLLMGVGAISSYLPAVWIVFPLVGQILCHTLQRFKLLTSTVYVVLSIGAIAVPVLHTAGIASVAFVFFMPLMGRSGTQLPPDLLVALLFGVFVMVLFSYTGRFFCFFPVKQLKTLRSIFAVMWLVTVIIGSLVNPYTDDCPKRLMIQHVHREVVLPSGEVKTDSGLWINALDFRGVSPVAPYLATTQWRHLKTVAAPEALHDSAEIYGHMPWALPVKDLLPERGSWYLPSAPPAIPAATHRAKLEVVSSKYSRETDRRVIHLHLSGPTHLNLFIDARNTTLTSWSIGNGINGPAPESNGSYILQFCSGATPASLHFWVEAVSEQPIDAVVVGHFLELSTPEMREFKAALPSWYATMDAVSTWSMVRF
;
A
#
# COMPACT_ATOMS: atom_id res chain seq x y z
N MET A 1 -19.55 97.66 36.02
CA MET A 1 -18.14 97.37 36.34
C MET A 1 -18.11 95.98 36.94
N ARG A 2 -17.49 95.01 36.25
CA ARG A 2 -17.28 93.60 36.65
C ARG A 2 -18.51 92.72 36.98
N HIS A 3 -18.37 91.49 36.46
CA HIS A 3 -18.81 90.20 37.00
C HIS A 3 -20.20 89.61 36.69
N ASP A 4 -20.09 88.33 36.31
CA ASP A 4 -20.97 87.17 36.46
C ASP A 4 -21.97 86.76 35.36
N ASP A 5 -21.55 85.71 34.65
CA ASP A 5 -22.20 84.39 34.48
C ASP A 5 -23.74 84.31 34.44
N LEU A 6 -24.31 83.86 33.29
CA LEU A 6 -24.92 82.52 33.15
C LEU A 6 -25.52 82.30 31.73
N ARG A 7 -25.32 81.05 31.28
CA ARG A 7 -25.51 80.36 29.98
C ARG A 7 -26.96 80.23 29.47
N GLN A 8 -27.28 79.85 28.22
CA GLN A 8 -26.75 80.05 26.85
C GLN A 8 -27.77 79.47 25.81
N ARG A 9 -28.12 80.32 24.83
CA ARG A 9 -28.68 80.22 23.44
C ARG A 9 -28.83 78.85 22.71
N ARG A 10 -29.97 78.58 22.03
CA ARG A 10 -30.45 78.90 20.62
C ARG A 10 -29.67 78.19 19.50
N GLN A 11 -30.26 77.28 18.69
CA GLN A 11 -31.17 77.45 17.52
C GLN A 11 -30.61 78.29 16.35
N ALA A 12 -30.71 77.76 15.11
CA ALA A 12 -31.51 78.35 14.02
C ALA A 12 -31.19 77.73 12.63
N GLY A 13 -32.19 77.76 11.73
CA GLY A 13 -32.06 77.40 10.32
C GLY A 13 -33.39 77.52 9.55
N ASP A 14 -33.76 78.77 9.24
CA ASP A 14 -34.85 79.28 8.35
C ASP A 14 -34.67 78.84 6.88
N ALA A 15 -35.60 78.92 5.90
CA ALA A 15 -37.03 79.23 5.77
C ALA A 15 -37.51 78.86 4.32
N GLN A 16 -38.84 78.72 4.19
CA GLN A 16 -39.84 78.68 3.07
C GLN A 16 -39.61 79.43 1.72
N PRO A 17 -40.57 79.45 0.72
CA PRO A 17 -41.88 78.76 0.53
C PRO A 17 -42.23 78.19 -0.91
N ALA A 18 -43.36 77.44 -0.97
CA ALA A 18 -44.29 76.88 -2.02
C ALA A 18 -44.28 77.38 -3.52
N PRO A 19 -44.98 76.77 -4.55
CA PRO A 19 -46.25 75.96 -4.53
C PRO A 19 -46.56 74.87 -5.63
N SER A 20 -47.71 74.15 -5.44
CA SER A 20 -48.75 73.65 -6.39
C SER A 20 -48.67 72.37 -7.30
N HIS A 21 -49.78 71.59 -7.22
CA HIS A 21 -50.58 70.80 -8.20
C HIS A 21 -50.15 69.48 -8.92
N HIS A 22 -51.02 68.46 -8.69
CA HIS A 22 -51.66 67.47 -9.61
C HIS A 22 -51.07 66.08 -10.01
N GLN A 23 -51.93 65.07 -9.77
CA GLN A 23 -52.20 63.77 -10.45
C GLN A 23 -51.10 62.68 -10.55
N GLN A 24 -51.38 61.47 -10.01
CA GLN A 24 -51.62 60.24 -10.81
C GLN A 24 -51.84 58.95 -9.98
N GLN A 25 -52.92 58.25 -10.36
CA GLN A 25 -53.09 56.80 -10.59
C GLN A 25 -52.87 55.73 -9.50
N LYS A 26 -53.98 55.01 -9.25
CA LYS A 26 -54.06 53.62 -8.77
C LYS A 26 -53.27 52.66 -9.68
N GLN A 27 -52.50 51.75 -9.09
CA GLN A 27 -52.25 50.42 -9.68
C GLN A 27 -51.94 49.36 -8.59
N GLN A 28 -52.92 48.47 -8.42
CA GLN A 28 -52.85 47.02 -8.20
C GLN A 28 -51.80 46.43 -7.23
N GLU A 29 -52.30 45.93 -6.10
CA GLU A 29 -51.67 44.89 -5.29
C GLU A 29 -51.42 43.61 -6.12
N PRO A 30 -50.22 43.01 -6.05
CA PRO A 30 -50.06 41.61 -6.36
C PRO A 30 -50.25 40.75 -5.10
N HIS A 31 -51.19 39.81 -5.20
CA HIS A 31 -51.45 38.72 -4.27
C HIS A 31 -50.20 38.23 -3.52
N ARG A 32 -50.17 38.48 -2.20
CA ARG A 32 -49.37 37.71 -1.24
C ARG A 32 -49.83 36.24 -1.30
N ARG A 33 -49.18 35.42 -2.13
CA ARG A 33 -49.16 33.97 -1.93
C ARG A 33 -48.59 33.71 -0.53
N ARG A 34 -49.40 33.09 0.33
CA ARG A 34 -49.03 32.61 1.67
C ARG A 34 -47.65 31.95 1.63
N SER A 35 -46.66 32.58 2.25
CA SER A 35 -45.38 31.96 2.58
C SER A 35 -45.64 30.92 3.68
N SER A 36 -45.79 29.65 3.31
CA SER A 36 -45.66 28.54 4.24
C SER A 36 -44.20 28.44 4.67
N GLY A 37 -43.89 28.85 5.90
CA GLY A 37 -42.56 28.64 6.48
C GLY A 37 -42.30 29.55 7.65
N LYS A 38 -42.78 29.19 8.84
CA LYS A 38 -42.17 29.70 10.08
C LYS A 38 -40.77 29.09 10.15
N GLN A 39 -39.82 29.81 9.56
CA GLN A 39 -38.38 29.56 9.54
C GLN A 39 -37.87 29.56 10.99
N TYR A 40 -36.97 28.63 11.32
CA TYR A 40 -36.43 28.40 12.67
C TYR A 40 -36.25 29.71 13.48
N SER A 41 -36.79 29.77 14.70
CA SER A 41 -36.77 30.99 15.53
C SER A 41 -35.41 31.27 16.17
N SER A 42 -34.47 30.32 16.16
CA SER A 42 -33.14 30.44 16.75
C SER A 42 -32.11 29.58 16.02
N VAL A 43 -30.83 29.94 16.15
CA VAL A 43 -29.68 29.13 15.72
C VAL A 43 -29.18 28.28 16.89
N PRO A 44 -28.51 27.13 16.63
CA PRO A 44 -27.86 26.35 17.68
C PRO A 44 -26.83 27.18 18.48
N HIS A 45 -26.64 26.86 19.75
CA HIS A 45 -25.59 27.49 20.56
C HIS A 45 -24.20 27.03 20.07
N ALA A 46 -23.40 27.96 19.54
CA ALA A 46 -22.11 27.68 18.90
C ALA A 46 -21.14 26.86 19.77
N ARG A 47 -21.06 27.14 21.08
CA ARG A 47 -20.20 26.37 22.01
C ARG A 47 -20.66 24.91 22.17
N ALA A 48 -21.96 24.68 22.32
CA ALA A 48 -22.52 23.34 22.45
C ALA A 48 -22.34 22.54 21.14
N LEU A 49 -22.53 23.21 20.01
CA LEU A 49 -22.29 22.63 18.68
C LEU A 49 -20.82 22.25 18.48
N LEU A 50 -19.87 23.12 18.84
CA LEU A 50 -18.43 22.82 18.76
C LEU A 50 -18.08 21.60 19.61
N LEU A 51 -18.51 21.59 20.88
CA LEU A 51 -18.28 20.48 21.79
C LEU A 51 -18.90 19.17 21.26
N GLY A 52 -20.11 19.24 20.70
CA GLY A 52 -20.78 18.09 20.11
C GLY A 52 -20.04 17.53 18.89
N VAL A 53 -19.58 18.38 17.98
CA VAL A 53 -18.80 17.97 16.79
C VAL A 53 -17.45 17.37 17.21
N VAL A 54 -16.74 18.03 18.14
CA VAL A 54 -15.46 17.53 18.66
C VAL A 54 -15.65 16.18 19.37
N ALA A 55 -16.66 16.07 20.23
CA ALA A 55 -16.97 14.81 20.92
C ALA A 55 -17.34 13.69 19.94
N PHE A 56 -18.16 13.99 18.92
CA PHE A 56 -18.53 13.02 17.89
C PHE A 56 -17.30 12.45 17.16
N TYR A 57 -16.41 13.30 16.67
CA TYR A 57 -15.18 12.83 16.02
C TYR A 57 -14.21 12.16 16.99
N ALA A 58 -14.03 12.71 18.20
CA ALA A 58 -13.14 12.12 19.19
C ALA A 58 -13.60 10.71 19.60
N LEU A 59 -14.89 10.54 19.89
CA LEU A 59 -15.48 9.23 20.24
C LEU A 59 -15.46 8.28 19.04
N GLY A 60 -15.81 8.76 17.84
CA GLY A 60 -15.81 7.94 16.64
C GLY A 60 -14.42 7.43 16.27
N LEU A 61 -13.42 8.31 16.23
CA LEU A 61 -12.03 7.94 15.95
C LEU A 61 -11.43 7.06 17.06
N SER A 62 -11.80 7.29 18.33
CA SER A 62 -11.37 6.41 19.44
C SER A 62 -11.99 5.02 19.33
N LEU A 63 -13.27 4.93 18.95
CA LEU A 63 -13.93 3.66 18.70
C LEU A 63 -13.27 2.91 17.54
N VAL A 64 -13.02 3.59 16.41
CA VAL A 64 -12.32 2.99 15.26
C VAL A 64 -10.92 2.53 15.66
N GLY A 65 -10.16 3.34 16.38
CA GLY A 65 -8.83 2.95 16.87
C GLY A 65 -8.87 1.74 17.80
N HIS A 66 -9.86 1.65 18.69
CA HIS A 66 -10.04 0.50 19.56
C HIS A 66 -10.41 -0.77 18.78
N LEU A 67 -11.37 -0.68 17.85
CA LEU A 67 -11.79 -1.81 17.02
C LEU A 67 -10.67 -2.27 16.07
N TYR A 68 -9.85 -1.34 15.59
CA TYR A 68 -8.72 -1.64 14.72
C TYR A 68 -7.62 -2.41 15.45
N THR A 69 -7.31 -2.04 16.70
CA THR A 69 -6.24 -2.65 17.51
C THR A 69 -6.66 -3.90 18.27
N TRP A 70 -7.95 -4.29 18.19
CA TRP A 70 -8.45 -5.46 18.90
C TRP A 70 -8.04 -6.77 18.21
N LEU A 71 -7.45 -7.69 18.99
CA LEU A 71 -7.07 -9.04 18.56
C LEU A 71 -7.69 -10.11 19.48
N PRO A 72 -8.01 -11.30 18.95
CA PRO A 72 -8.53 -12.40 19.75
C PRO A 72 -7.45 -12.99 20.67
N PRO A 73 -7.81 -13.57 21.82
CA PRO A 73 -6.84 -14.24 22.68
C PRO A 73 -6.26 -15.49 21.99
N PRO A 74 -4.94 -15.72 22.05
CA PRO A 74 -4.30 -16.90 21.47
C PRO A 74 -4.72 -18.17 22.20
N ARG A 75 -4.90 -19.27 21.47
CA ARG A 75 -5.08 -20.60 22.08
C ARG A 75 -3.72 -21.18 22.48
N ALA A 76 -3.72 -21.98 23.54
CA ALA A 76 -2.54 -22.62 24.10
C ALA A 76 -2.14 -23.91 23.35
N LEU A 77 -1.00 -24.49 23.72
CA LEU A 77 -0.42 -25.68 23.08
C LEU A 77 -1.32 -26.92 23.17
N ASP A 78 -2.06 -27.04 24.26
CA ASP A 78 -2.98 -28.13 24.60
C ASP A 78 -4.39 -27.97 24.01
N ALA A 79 -4.62 -26.93 23.20
CA ALA A 79 -5.88 -26.75 22.49
C ALA A 79 -6.21 -28.00 21.63
N PRO A 80 -7.49 -28.37 21.47
CA PRO A 80 -7.90 -29.52 20.67
C PRO A 80 -7.22 -29.56 19.29
N ALA A 81 -6.83 -30.76 18.83
CA ALA A 81 -6.07 -30.92 17.60
C ALA A 81 -6.80 -30.39 16.34
N THR A 82 -8.12 -30.41 16.37
CA THR A 82 -9.04 -29.93 15.33
C THR A 82 -9.24 -28.41 15.32
N LEU A 83 -8.63 -27.68 16.25
CA LEU A 83 -8.70 -26.22 16.33
C LEU A 83 -7.32 -25.61 16.09
N PHE A 84 -7.28 -24.47 15.39
CA PHE A 84 -6.06 -23.69 15.21
C PHE A 84 -5.55 -23.15 16.55
N SER A 85 -4.24 -23.24 16.80
CA SER A 85 -3.55 -22.71 17.98
C SER A 85 -2.33 -21.88 17.58
N GLU A 86 -2.37 -20.59 17.95
CA GLU A 86 -1.22 -19.70 17.82
C GLU A 86 0.00 -20.20 18.59
N ALA A 87 -0.17 -20.79 19.78
CA ALA A 87 0.98 -21.26 20.56
C ALA A 87 1.77 -22.35 19.81
N ARG A 88 1.11 -23.23 19.06
CA ARG A 88 1.78 -24.27 18.25
C ARG A 88 2.43 -23.68 17.00
N ALA A 89 1.75 -22.75 16.32
CA ALA A 89 2.34 -22.02 15.20
C ALA A 89 3.63 -21.29 15.63
N ARG A 90 3.63 -20.61 16.78
CA ARG A 90 4.81 -19.89 17.29
C ARG A 90 6.03 -20.78 17.52
N VAL A 91 5.86 -22.04 17.93
CA VAL A 91 6.98 -23.00 18.05
C VAL A 91 7.65 -23.24 16.69
N VAL A 92 6.85 -23.34 15.62
CA VAL A 92 7.36 -23.50 14.25
C VAL A 92 8.13 -22.26 13.81
N LEU A 93 7.55 -21.07 14.04
CA LEU A 93 8.18 -19.79 13.72
C LEU A 93 9.53 -19.60 14.44
N GLU A 94 9.56 -19.82 15.76
CA GLU A 94 10.78 -19.72 16.57
C GLU A 94 11.87 -20.64 16.03
N ARG A 95 11.49 -21.84 15.57
CA ARG A 95 12.44 -22.79 15.01
C ARG A 95 12.97 -22.34 13.65
N ILE A 96 12.13 -21.84 12.74
CA ILE A 96 12.55 -21.31 11.44
C ILE A 96 13.57 -20.19 11.65
N LEU A 97 13.26 -19.20 12.50
CA LEU A 97 14.17 -18.06 12.70
C LEU A 97 15.46 -18.45 13.43
N SER A 98 15.47 -19.55 14.18
CA SER A 98 16.70 -20.04 14.82
C SER A 98 17.78 -20.48 13.82
N PHE A 99 17.43 -20.67 12.54
CA PHE A 99 18.39 -20.98 11.47
C PHE A 99 19.16 -19.75 10.97
N GLY A 100 18.77 -18.54 11.37
CA GLY A 100 19.45 -17.30 11.02
C GLY A 100 19.06 -16.79 9.62
N TYR A 101 19.92 -15.98 9.00
CA TYR A 101 19.68 -15.37 7.69
C TYR A 101 19.48 -16.42 6.59
N HIS A 102 18.36 -16.35 5.87
CA HIS A 102 17.92 -17.41 4.94
C HIS A 102 17.35 -16.91 3.59
N PRO A 103 18.00 -15.98 2.87
CA PRO A 103 17.65 -15.74 1.46
C PRO A 103 17.98 -16.97 0.60
N VAL A 104 17.42 -17.00 -0.61
CA VAL A 104 17.60 -18.09 -1.59
C VAL A 104 19.08 -18.45 -1.80
N GLY A 105 19.36 -19.75 -1.91
CA GLY A 105 20.71 -20.26 -2.14
C GLY A 105 21.61 -20.31 -0.90
N THR A 106 21.16 -19.81 0.26
CA THR A 106 21.86 -20.05 1.54
C THR A 106 21.56 -21.45 2.06
N ARG A 107 22.46 -21.95 2.92
CA ARG A 107 22.25 -23.24 3.58
C ARG A 107 20.97 -23.28 4.43
N ALA A 108 20.62 -22.16 5.06
CA ALA A 108 19.42 -22.08 5.87
C ALA A 108 18.14 -22.28 5.02
N ASN A 109 18.07 -21.61 3.85
CA ASN A 109 16.94 -21.73 2.92
C ASN A 109 16.87 -23.10 2.24
N GLU A 110 17.99 -23.61 1.72
CA GLU A 110 17.95 -24.78 0.82
C GLU A 110 18.02 -26.13 1.55
N GLU A 111 18.57 -26.15 2.78
CA GLU A 111 18.79 -27.39 3.54
C GLU A 111 18.08 -27.41 4.89
N LEU A 112 18.31 -26.40 5.75
CA LEU A 112 17.92 -26.50 7.17
C LEU A 112 16.41 -26.33 7.37
N ILE A 113 15.82 -25.30 6.77
CA ILE A 113 14.38 -25.05 6.83
C ILE A 113 13.61 -26.21 6.15
N PRO A 114 13.95 -26.62 4.91
CA PRO A 114 13.26 -27.74 4.28
C PRO A 114 13.36 -29.06 5.05
N ALA A 115 14.53 -29.38 5.59
CA ALA A 115 14.68 -30.59 6.42
C ALA A 115 13.81 -30.54 7.68
N TYR A 116 13.71 -29.37 8.31
CA TYR A 116 12.85 -29.17 9.47
C TYR A 116 11.37 -29.29 9.11
N LEU A 117 10.91 -28.58 8.08
CA LEU A 117 9.51 -28.60 7.64
C LEU A 117 9.08 -30.02 7.24
N VAL A 118 9.87 -30.73 6.43
CA VAL A 118 9.60 -32.12 6.05
C VAL A 118 9.53 -33.02 7.28
N SER A 119 10.43 -32.86 8.25
CA SER A 119 10.39 -33.61 9.51
C SER A 119 9.08 -33.37 10.29
N GLU A 120 8.62 -32.12 10.41
CA GLU A 120 7.34 -31.84 11.08
C GLU A 120 6.14 -32.38 10.30
N ILE A 121 6.16 -32.28 8.97
CA ILE A 121 5.11 -32.83 8.10
C ILE A 121 5.02 -34.35 8.27
N GLU A 122 6.15 -35.07 8.30
CA GLU A 122 6.17 -36.51 8.50
C GLU A 122 5.68 -36.92 9.90
N LYS A 123 5.92 -36.11 10.93
CA LYS A 123 5.30 -36.31 12.26
C LYS A 123 3.78 -36.18 12.20
N ILE A 124 3.27 -35.16 11.50
CA ILE A 124 1.83 -34.97 11.30
C ILE A 124 1.23 -36.16 10.53
N ARG A 125 1.91 -36.60 9.47
CA ARG A 125 1.52 -37.75 8.66
C ARG A 125 1.48 -39.05 9.47
N ALA A 126 2.47 -39.29 10.31
CA ALA A 126 2.52 -40.47 11.16
C ALA A 126 1.42 -40.48 12.25
N ALA A 127 0.97 -39.30 12.69
CA ALA A 127 -0.11 -39.15 13.67
C ALA A 127 -1.51 -39.14 13.05
N ALA A 128 -1.61 -39.09 11.72
CA ALA A 128 -2.88 -38.95 11.01
C ALA A 128 -3.73 -40.25 11.08
N GLY A 129 -5.06 -40.08 11.16
CA GLY A 129 -6.00 -41.19 11.20
C GLY A 129 -6.20 -41.88 9.84
N PRO A 130 -6.87 -43.05 9.77
CA PRO A 130 -7.09 -43.78 8.53
C PRO A 130 -7.98 -43.05 7.50
N GLU A 131 -8.73 -42.03 7.95
CA GLU A 131 -9.68 -41.30 7.13
C GLU A 131 -9.05 -40.23 6.22
N VAL A 132 -7.75 -39.96 6.39
CA VAL A 132 -7.02 -38.95 5.61
C VAL A 132 -5.83 -39.56 4.89
N THR A 133 -5.62 -39.13 3.64
CA THR A 133 -4.41 -39.41 2.87
C THR A 133 -3.55 -38.15 2.82
N ILE A 134 -2.30 -38.26 3.24
CA ILE A 134 -1.30 -37.19 3.19
C ILE A 134 -0.16 -37.62 2.26
N GLU A 135 0.06 -36.83 1.21
CA GLU A 135 1.11 -37.00 0.22
C GLU A 135 2.09 -35.84 0.32
N VAL A 136 3.40 -36.13 0.26
CA VAL A 136 4.47 -35.14 0.44
C VAL A 136 5.43 -35.24 -0.73
N GLU A 137 5.76 -34.10 -1.33
CA GLU A 137 6.71 -34.00 -2.43
C GLU A 137 7.63 -32.79 -2.23
N VAL A 138 8.93 -32.97 -2.48
CA VAL A 138 9.89 -31.86 -2.52
C VAL A 138 10.24 -31.61 -3.98
N GLN A 139 9.80 -30.48 -4.51
CA GLN A 139 10.02 -30.10 -5.90
C GLN A 139 11.22 -29.16 -5.98
N ARG A 140 12.07 -29.33 -7.00
CA ARG A 140 13.16 -28.39 -7.31
C ARG A 140 13.12 -27.86 -8.74
N PRO A 141 12.16 -26.97 -9.07
CA PRO A 141 11.97 -26.52 -10.44
C PRO A 141 13.07 -25.58 -10.93
N SER A 142 13.21 -25.50 -12.25
CA SER A 142 14.03 -24.52 -12.97
C SER A 142 13.20 -23.91 -14.08
N GLY A 143 13.34 -22.62 -14.36
CA GLY A 143 12.49 -21.95 -15.33
C GLY A 143 12.83 -20.48 -15.52
N ALA A 144 12.01 -19.79 -16.31
CA ALA A 144 12.13 -18.35 -16.51
C ALA A 144 10.82 -17.73 -16.98
N PHE A 145 10.59 -16.46 -16.64
CA PHE A 145 9.42 -15.68 -17.05
C PHE A 145 9.74 -14.18 -17.09
N GLY A 146 8.97 -13.44 -17.89
CA GLY A 146 9.12 -11.98 -18.04
C GLY A 146 8.18 -11.21 -17.11
N LEU A 147 8.64 -10.08 -16.60
CA LEU A 147 7.87 -9.20 -15.71
C LEU A 147 7.96 -7.73 -16.15
N ASN A 148 6.96 -6.93 -15.76
CA ASN A 148 6.82 -5.53 -16.21
C ASN A 148 6.23 -4.56 -15.16
N PHE A 149 6.41 -4.80 -13.86
CA PHE A 149 5.81 -3.95 -12.80
C PHE A 149 6.78 -2.92 -12.18
N MET A 150 8.07 -3.25 -12.06
CA MET A 150 9.14 -2.30 -11.65
C MET A 150 9.93 -1.79 -12.86
N ALA A 151 10.36 -2.74 -13.69
CA ALA A 151 11.02 -2.55 -14.97
C ALA A 151 10.65 -3.75 -15.86
N GLN A 152 11.04 -3.70 -17.14
CA GLN A 152 10.95 -4.87 -18.03
C GLN A 152 12.22 -5.71 -17.87
N PHE A 153 12.07 -6.95 -17.40
CA PHE A 153 13.19 -7.87 -17.20
C PHE A 153 12.75 -9.33 -17.29
N GLN A 154 13.72 -10.22 -17.50
CA GLN A 154 13.55 -11.65 -17.48
C GLN A 154 14.05 -12.21 -16.14
N ASN A 155 13.15 -12.84 -15.39
CA ASN A 155 13.50 -13.55 -14.16
C ASN A 155 13.77 -15.03 -14.47
N ILE A 156 14.92 -15.54 -14.05
CA ILE A 156 15.43 -16.87 -14.37
C ILE A 156 15.80 -17.56 -13.06
N TYR A 157 15.48 -18.85 -12.94
CA TYR A 157 15.77 -19.60 -11.74
C TYR A 157 16.16 -21.05 -12.03
N ALA A 158 16.97 -21.62 -11.14
CA ALA A 158 17.36 -23.02 -11.19
C ALA A 158 17.34 -23.66 -9.80
N ASN A 159 16.77 -24.85 -9.70
CA ASN A 159 16.81 -25.69 -8.51
C ASN A 159 16.36 -24.98 -7.21
N VAL A 160 15.39 -24.06 -7.30
CA VAL A 160 14.73 -23.46 -6.11
C VAL A 160 13.85 -24.52 -5.44
N THR A 161 13.53 -24.41 -4.15
CA THR A 161 12.89 -25.52 -3.42
C THR A 161 11.43 -25.21 -3.04
N ASN A 162 10.49 -26.07 -3.43
CA ASN A 162 9.13 -26.12 -2.88
C ASN A 162 8.92 -27.38 -2.04
N ILE A 163 8.18 -27.28 -0.95
CA ILE A 163 7.69 -28.43 -0.18
C ILE A 163 6.18 -28.47 -0.33
N LEU A 164 5.68 -29.53 -0.92
CA LEU A 164 4.30 -29.69 -1.32
C LEU A 164 3.65 -30.76 -0.45
N VAL A 165 2.49 -30.45 0.11
CA VAL A 165 1.71 -31.42 0.91
C VAL A 165 0.28 -31.44 0.42
N ARG A 166 -0.21 -32.61 -0.01
CA ARG A 166 -1.62 -32.81 -0.35
C ARG A 166 -2.34 -33.59 0.73
N VAL A 167 -3.42 -33.03 1.26
CA VAL A 167 -4.32 -33.65 2.23
C VAL A 167 -5.65 -33.93 1.55
N SER A 168 -6.12 -35.17 1.56
CA SER A 168 -7.38 -35.57 0.93
C SER A 168 -8.15 -36.59 1.76
N PRO A 169 -9.49 -36.62 1.71
CA PRO A 169 -10.28 -37.66 2.37
C PRO A 169 -10.04 -39.01 1.71
N THR A 170 -9.73 -40.04 2.51
CA THR A 170 -9.54 -41.41 2.01
C THR A 170 -10.86 -41.98 1.45
N ALA A 171 -12.00 -41.61 2.05
CA ALA A 171 -13.32 -42.10 1.64
C ALA A 171 -13.84 -41.50 0.32
N ASN A 172 -13.25 -40.40 -0.16
CA ASN A 172 -13.67 -39.70 -1.37
C ASN A 172 -12.47 -39.38 -2.28
N PRO A 173 -12.02 -40.34 -3.12
CA PRO A 173 -10.89 -40.15 -4.01
C PRO A 173 -11.08 -39.02 -5.03
N ASP A 174 -12.32 -38.73 -5.44
CA ASP A 174 -12.65 -37.68 -6.43
C ASP A 174 -12.30 -36.28 -5.91
N ALA A 175 -12.27 -36.09 -4.58
CA ALA A 175 -11.83 -34.84 -3.94
C ALA A 175 -10.42 -34.41 -4.39
N ARG A 176 -9.55 -35.35 -4.81
CA ARG A 176 -8.21 -35.05 -5.32
C ARG A 176 -8.20 -34.27 -6.63
N ALA A 177 -9.29 -34.28 -7.40
CA ALA A 177 -9.42 -33.53 -8.65
C ALA A 177 -9.80 -32.05 -8.44
N HIS A 178 -10.16 -31.69 -7.20
CA HIS A 178 -10.64 -30.37 -6.80
C HIS A 178 -9.95 -29.93 -5.52
N ALA A 179 -8.84 -29.23 -5.66
CA ALA A 179 -8.01 -28.79 -4.54
C ALA A 179 -8.08 -27.28 -4.32
N LEU A 180 -8.11 -26.90 -3.04
CA LEU A 180 -7.76 -25.56 -2.57
C LEU A 180 -6.27 -25.55 -2.21
N MET A 181 -5.51 -24.62 -2.80
CA MET A 181 -4.11 -24.43 -2.42
C MET A 181 -3.98 -23.36 -1.33
N LEU A 182 -3.14 -23.60 -0.32
CA LEU A 182 -2.62 -22.59 0.60
C LEU A 182 -1.14 -22.38 0.27
N SER A 183 -0.72 -21.14 0.06
CA SER A 183 0.65 -20.76 -0.32
C SER A 183 1.19 -19.64 0.57
N SER A 184 2.48 -19.73 0.88
CA SER A 184 3.29 -18.76 1.62
C SER A 184 4.76 -19.12 1.42
N HIS A 185 5.67 -18.18 1.67
CA HIS A 185 7.10 -18.37 1.42
C HIS A 185 7.95 -18.41 2.70
N TYR A 186 9.02 -19.20 2.69
CA TYR A 186 9.93 -19.35 3.82
C TYR A 186 11.30 -18.73 3.57
N ASP A 187 11.59 -18.24 2.36
CA ASP A 187 12.80 -17.48 2.09
C ASP A 187 12.69 -16.04 2.60
N ALA A 188 13.84 -15.41 2.86
CA ALA A 188 13.92 -14.04 3.36
C ALA A 188 14.44 -13.05 2.31
N ALA A 189 13.91 -11.82 2.33
CA ALA A 189 14.50 -10.68 1.64
C ALA A 189 15.98 -10.47 2.01
N ILE A 190 16.73 -9.85 1.09
CA ILE A 190 18.09 -9.38 1.37
C ILE A 190 18.07 -8.40 2.56
N GLY A 191 18.81 -8.73 3.62
CA GLY A 191 18.86 -7.96 4.87
C GLY A 191 17.62 -8.06 5.77
N GLY A 192 16.64 -8.90 5.42
CA GLY A 192 15.46 -9.23 6.23
C GLY A 192 15.74 -10.35 7.24
N ALA A 193 15.02 -10.32 8.37
CA ALA A 193 14.99 -11.44 9.32
C ALA A 193 13.81 -12.40 9.08
N ALA A 194 12.77 -11.94 8.37
CA ALA A 194 11.64 -12.74 7.87
C ALA A 194 10.76 -13.39 8.96
N ALA A 195 10.59 -12.72 10.10
CA ALA A 195 9.66 -13.19 11.12
C ALA A 195 8.21 -13.07 10.65
N SER A 196 7.82 -11.88 10.19
CA SER A 196 6.49 -11.67 9.63
C SER A 196 6.45 -11.93 8.13
N ASP A 197 7.57 -11.76 7.43
CA ASP A 197 7.70 -11.80 5.98
C ASP A 197 8.68 -12.90 5.52
N ASP A 198 8.31 -14.17 5.47
CA ASP A 198 6.94 -14.67 5.70
C ASP A 198 6.86 -15.89 6.64
N GLY A 199 7.83 -16.00 7.56
CA GLY A 199 7.95 -17.12 8.49
C GLY A 199 6.70 -17.36 9.36
N VAL A 200 5.94 -16.32 9.70
CA VAL A 200 4.70 -16.44 10.48
C VAL A 200 3.60 -17.16 9.70
N ASN A 201 3.49 -16.93 8.39
CA ASN A 201 2.47 -17.54 7.56
C ASN A 201 2.84 -18.99 7.21
N ILE A 202 4.13 -19.32 7.09
CA ILE A 202 4.62 -20.70 7.07
C ILE A 202 4.22 -21.45 8.34
N ALA A 203 4.37 -20.82 9.50
CA ALA A 203 3.94 -21.38 10.78
C ALA A 203 2.42 -21.57 10.87
N ILE A 204 1.63 -20.61 10.35
CA ILE A 204 0.17 -20.72 10.25
C ILE A 204 -0.21 -21.89 9.33
N MET A 205 0.43 -22.03 8.17
CA MET A 205 0.19 -23.14 7.24
C MET A 205 0.52 -24.50 7.86
N MET A 206 1.62 -24.61 8.61
CA MET A 206 1.96 -25.85 9.32
C MET A 206 0.89 -26.22 10.37
N GLU A 207 0.38 -25.23 11.09
CA GLU A 207 -0.68 -25.44 12.08
C GLU A 207 -2.01 -25.81 11.41
N LEU A 208 -2.35 -25.21 10.28
CA LEU A 208 -3.52 -25.55 9.46
C LEU A 208 -3.40 -26.97 8.87
N LEU A 209 -2.22 -27.37 8.40
CA LEU A 209 -1.95 -28.74 7.96
C LEU A 209 -2.24 -29.74 9.08
N ARG A 210 -1.77 -29.46 10.30
CA ARG A 210 -2.03 -30.30 11.48
C ARG A 210 -3.52 -30.35 11.83
N VAL A 211 -4.25 -29.23 11.70
CA VAL A 211 -5.71 -29.21 11.87
C VAL A 211 -6.40 -30.07 10.81
N SER A 212 -6.03 -29.91 9.53
CA SER A 212 -6.61 -30.67 8.41
C SER A 212 -6.26 -32.16 8.45
N ALA A 213 -5.14 -32.56 9.05
CA ALA A 213 -4.83 -33.96 9.31
C ALA A 213 -5.75 -34.57 10.38
N ALA A 214 -6.14 -33.78 11.39
CA ALA A 214 -7.05 -34.22 12.46
C ALA A 214 -8.54 -34.13 12.06
N ALA A 215 -8.89 -33.20 11.18
CA ALA A 215 -10.23 -32.99 10.64
C ALA A 215 -10.13 -32.80 9.11
N PRO A 216 -10.05 -33.89 8.34
CA PRO A 216 -9.84 -33.81 6.90
C PRO A 216 -11.03 -33.20 6.16
N PRO A 217 -10.78 -32.53 5.02
CA PRO A 217 -11.84 -32.00 4.16
C PRO A 217 -12.68 -33.14 3.55
N GLN A 218 -13.95 -32.88 3.24
CA GLN A 218 -14.90 -33.91 2.79
C GLN A 218 -15.07 -33.99 1.26
N PHE A 219 -15.10 -32.85 0.57
CA PHE A 219 -15.46 -32.77 -0.85
C PHE A 219 -14.34 -32.23 -1.75
N GLY A 220 -13.31 -31.61 -1.17
CA GLY A 220 -12.11 -31.15 -1.88
C GLY A 220 -10.83 -31.57 -1.17
N ALA A 221 -9.70 -31.51 -1.87
CA ALA A 221 -8.38 -31.68 -1.28
C ALA A 221 -7.80 -30.32 -0.85
N LEU A 222 -6.79 -30.37 0.03
CA LEU A 222 -5.93 -29.23 0.35
C LEU A 222 -4.54 -29.49 -0.19
N VAL A 223 -3.93 -28.48 -0.81
CA VAL A 223 -2.53 -28.49 -1.22
C VAL A 223 -1.82 -27.35 -0.50
N PHE A 224 -0.78 -27.66 0.26
CA PHE A 224 0.08 -26.66 0.89
C PHE A 224 1.33 -26.51 0.02
N ASN A 225 1.62 -25.29 -0.41
CA ASN A 225 2.86 -24.93 -1.08
C ASN A 225 3.72 -24.07 -0.15
N PHE A 226 4.69 -24.68 0.51
CA PHE A 226 5.73 -23.94 1.23
C PHE A 226 6.80 -23.54 0.19
N ASN A 227 6.71 -22.29 -0.28
CA ASN A 227 7.55 -21.71 -1.33
C ASN A 227 8.91 -21.27 -0.77
N GLY A 228 10.02 -21.57 -1.44
CA GLY A 228 11.37 -21.19 -1.01
C GLY A 228 12.09 -20.14 -1.84
N ALA A 229 11.40 -19.43 -2.74
CA ALA A 229 12.00 -18.37 -3.56
C ALA A 229 10.97 -17.32 -4.01
N GLU A 230 10.24 -16.69 -3.09
CA GLU A 230 9.40 -15.52 -3.38
C GLU A 230 10.27 -14.25 -3.52
N GLU A 231 11.23 -14.04 -2.63
CA GLU A 231 11.95 -12.76 -2.45
C GLU A 231 12.93 -12.46 -3.60
N THR A 232 13.14 -13.47 -4.44
CA THR A 232 13.83 -13.37 -5.74
C THR A 232 12.84 -13.17 -6.89
N ILE A 233 11.69 -12.60 -6.55
CA ILE A 233 10.54 -12.28 -7.40
C ILE A 233 9.78 -13.54 -7.87
N MET A 234 9.08 -14.20 -6.93
CA MET A 234 8.04 -15.22 -7.11
C MET A 234 8.47 -16.47 -7.92
N GLN A 235 9.73 -16.87 -7.81
CA GLN A 235 10.34 -17.89 -8.66
C GLN A 235 9.80 -19.29 -8.40
N ALA A 236 9.71 -19.72 -7.12
CA ALA A 236 9.28 -21.09 -6.83
C ALA A 236 7.78 -21.28 -6.99
N ALA A 237 6.94 -20.25 -6.75
CA ALA A 237 5.53 -20.27 -7.14
C ALA A 237 5.34 -20.49 -8.64
N HIS A 238 6.16 -19.82 -9.48
CA HIS A 238 6.12 -20.05 -10.93
C HIS A 238 6.53 -21.48 -11.25
N GLY A 239 7.58 -21.98 -10.62
CA GLY A 239 8.05 -23.36 -10.78
C GLY A 239 7.00 -24.40 -10.39
N PHE A 240 6.21 -24.14 -9.34
CA PHE A 240 5.09 -24.99 -8.96
C PHE A 240 4.00 -24.95 -10.03
N ILE A 241 3.39 -23.77 -10.27
CA ILE A 241 2.15 -23.67 -11.04
C ILE A 241 2.30 -24.08 -12.51
N THR A 242 3.50 -23.93 -13.07
CA THR A 242 3.77 -24.24 -14.49
C THR A 242 4.29 -25.65 -14.73
N GLN A 243 4.79 -26.36 -13.71
CA GLN A 243 5.53 -27.62 -13.93
C GLN A 243 5.02 -28.80 -13.10
N HIS A 244 4.39 -28.56 -11.96
CA HIS A 244 4.02 -29.65 -11.05
C HIS A 244 2.75 -30.39 -11.51
N PRO A 245 2.68 -31.74 -11.48
CA PRO A 245 1.49 -32.47 -11.93
C PRO A 245 0.21 -32.15 -11.15
N TRP A 246 0.32 -31.71 -9.89
CA TRP A 246 -0.84 -31.39 -9.05
C TRP A 246 -1.56 -30.10 -9.47
N THR A 247 -0.96 -29.25 -10.31
CA THR A 247 -1.53 -27.94 -10.69
C THR A 247 -2.87 -28.08 -11.39
N HIS A 248 -3.07 -29.15 -12.17
CA HIS A 248 -4.33 -29.46 -12.84
C HIS A 248 -5.52 -29.70 -11.91
N SER A 249 -5.25 -30.02 -10.63
CA SER A 249 -6.27 -30.20 -9.60
C SER A 249 -6.61 -28.91 -8.85
N ILE A 250 -5.77 -27.88 -8.92
CA ILE A 250 -5.98 -26.64 -8.18
C ILE A 250 -7.16 -25.87 -8.81
N ARG A 251 -8.16 -25.56 -7.99
CA ARG A 251 -9.38 -24.83 -8.40
C ARG A 251 -9.46 -23.45 -7.81
N ALA A 252 -8.79 -23.24 -6.68
CA ALA A 252 -8.66 -21.97 -6.00
C ALA A 252 -7.37 -21.95 -5.19
N PHE A 253 -6.90 -20.76 -4.82
CA PHE A 253 -5.80 -20.62 -3.86
C PHE A 253 -6.05 -19.54 -2.81
N VAL A 254 -5.35 -19.65 -1.67
CA VAL A 254 -5.18 -18.61 -0.68
C VAL A 254 -3.68 -18.36 -0.55
N ASN A 255 -3.27 -17.14 -0.82
CA ASN A 255 -1.92 -16.66 -0.64
C ASN A 255 -1.85 -15.85 0.66
N LEU A 256 -0.86 -16.14 1.49
CA LEU A 256 -0.61 -15.45 2.75
C LEU A 256 0.73 -14.74 2.62
N GLU A 257 0.75 -13.47 2.99
CA GLU A 257 1.87 -12.54 2.81
C GLU A 257 2.01 -11.62 4.02
N ALA A 258 3.08 -10.82 4.02
CA ALA A 258 3.22 -9.68 4.89
C ALA A 258 3.82 -8.47 4.17
N ALA A 259 3.42 -7.28 4.61
CA ALA A 259 4.07 -6.01 4.33
C ALA A 259 4.36 -5.24 5.63
N GLY A 260 4.23 -5.93 6.77
CA GLY A 260 4.33 -5.42 8.14
C GLY A 260 4.18 -6.55 9.17
N ALA A 261 4.56 -6.28 10.42
CA ALA A 261 4.73 -7.27 11.46
C ALA A 261 3.48 -7.64 12.30
N GLY A 262 2.29 -7.67 11.68
CA GLY A 262 1.09 -8.22 12.31
C GLY A 262 -0.13 -7.32 12.23
N GLY A 263 -0.87 -7.23 13.34
CA GLY A 263 -2.17 -6.58 13.40
C GLY A 263 -3.29 -7.46 12.85
N ARG A 264 -4.32 -6.82 12.30
CA ARG A 264 -5.35 -7.49 11.51
C ARG A 264 -4.84 -7.70 10.09
N GLU A 265 -4.72 -8.96 9.67
CA GLU A 265 -4.51 -9.33 8.27
C GLU A 265 -5.54 -8.65 7.38
N LEU A 266 -5.16 -8.16 6.20
CA LEU A 266 -6.07 -7.54 5.25
C LEU A 266 -6.24 -8.47 4.05
N LEU A 267 -7.48 -8.87 3.73
CA LEU A 267 -7.82 -9.39 2.41
C LEU A 267 -7.83 -8.21 1.42
N PHE A 268 -6.77 -8.09 0.63
CA PHE A 268 -6.58 -6.99 -0.31
C PHE A 268 -6.77 -7.39 -1.76
N GLN A 269 -6.85 -8.69 -2.07
CA GLN A 269 -7.26 -9.17 -3.40
C GLN A 269 -8.12 -10.43 -3.31
N THR A 270 -9.16 -10.51 -4.13
CA THR A 270 -9.93 -11.72 -4.39
C THR A 270 -10.23 -11.87 -5.87
N GLY A 271 -10.12 -13.08 -6.40
CA GLY A 271 -10.31 -13.41 -7.81
C GLY A 271 -11.72 -13.84 -8.19
N SER A 272 -12.61 -14.09 -7.22
CA SER A 272 -13.92 -14.68 -7.47
C SER A 272 -14.98 -14.25 -6.44
N ASP A 273 -16.21 -14.06 -6.94
CA ASP A 273 -17.41 -13.81 -6.15
C ASP A 273 -17.66 -14.91 -5.10
N GLU A 274 -17.44 -16.17 -5.50
CA GLU A 274 -17.62 -17.33 -4.62
C GLU A 274 -16.54 -17.39 -3.53
N LEU A 275 -15.31 -16.93 -3.81
CA LEU A 275 -14.26 -16.80 -2.80
C LEU A 275 -14.58 -15.70 -1.79
N ALA A 276 -15.06 -14.55 -2.26
CA ALA A 276 -15.52 -13.46 -1.38
C ALA A 276 -16.67 -13.92 -0.48
N LEU A 277 -17.61 -14.71 -1.03
CA LEU A 277 -18.71 -15.30 -0.27
C LEU A 277 -18.24 -16.34 0.75
N ALA A 278 -17.28 -17.21 0.37
CA ALA A 278 -16.69 -18.19 1.27
C ALA A 278 -15.98 -17.52 2.45
N TYR A 279 -15.23 -16.45 2.20
CA TYR A 279 -14.62 -15.64 3.25
C TYR A 279 -15.68 -14.97 4.13
N ALA A 280 -16.73 -14.40 3.54
CA ALA A 280 -17.83 -13.78 4.29
C ALA A 280 -18.58 -14.75 5.21
N GLN A 281 -18.69 -16.02 4.83
CA GLN A 281 -19.38 -17.06 5.61
C GLN A 281 -18.46 -17.75 6.62
N GLY A 282 -17.18 -17.94 6.27
CA GLY A 282 -16.24 -18.74 7.05
C GLY A 282 -15.37 -17.94 8.01
N ALA A 283 -14.98 -16.70 7.64
CA ALA A 283 -14.08 -15.91 8.45
C ALA A 283 -14.75 -15.49 9.76
N LYS A 284 -14.12 -15.85 10.88
CA LYS A 284 -14.59 -15.53 12.21
C LYS A 284 -14.38 -14.05 12.58
N TYR A 285 -13.35 -13.45 12.01
CA TYR A 285 -12.93 -12.09 12.24
C TYR A 285 -12.56 -11.41 10.92
N PRO A 286 -13.52 -11.16 10.01
CA PRO A 286 -13.19 -10.65 8.69
C PRO A 286 -12.45 -9.31 8.72
N HIS A 287 -11.60 -9.08 7.74
CA HIS A 287 -10.99 -7.79 7.45
C HIS A 287 -10.63 -7.74 5.97
N ALA A 288 -11.27 -6.85 5.23
CA ALA A 288 -11.17 -6.83 3.77
C ALA A 288 -11.50 -5.47 3.20
N SER A 289 -10.90 -5.14 2.06
CA SER A 289 -11.11 -3.84 1.42
C SER A 289 -11.08 -3.93 -0.10
N ILE A 290 -12.24 -3.78 -0.74
CA ILE A 290 -12.34 -3.57 -2.19
C ILE A 290 -11.52 -2.37 -2.67
N LEU A 291 -11.40 -1.31 -1.84
CA LEU A 291 -10.61 -0.14 -2.20
C LEU A 291 -9.11 -0.48 -2.23
N ALA A 292 -8.64 -1.34 -1.32
CA ALA A 292 -7.26 -1.82 -1.35
C ALA A 292 -7.00 -2.63 -2.63
N GLN A 293 -7.94 -3.49 -3.04
CA GLN A 293 -7.86 -4.23 -4.29
C GLN A 293 -7.76 -3.31 -5.51
N GLU A 294 -8.65 -2.32 -5.63
CA GLU A 294 -8.63 -1.40 -6.76
C GLU A 294 -7.36 -0.54 -6.81
N ILE A 295 -6.83 -0.11 -5.66
CA ILE A 295 -5.56 0.62 -5.58
C ILE A 295 -4.39 -0.28 -5.99
N PHE A 296 -4.33 -1.50 -5.49
CA PHE A 296 -3.24 -2.43 -5.81
C PHE A 296 -3.26 -2.81 -7.30
N GLN A 297 -4.43 -3.20 -7.83
CA GLN A 297 -4.60 -3.57 -9.23
C GLN A 297 -4.43 -2.40 -10.21
N SER A 298 -4.53 -1.15 -9.75
CA SER A 298 -4.24 0.02 -10.58
C SER A 298 -2.76 0.16 -10.96
N GLY A 299 -1.86 -0.56 -10.30
CA GLY A 299 -0.41 -0.43 -10.47
C GLY A 299 0.18 0.81 -9.79
N PHE A 300 -0.60 1.54 -8.99
CA PHE A 300 -0.11 2.66 -8.19
C PHE A 300 0.95 2.21 -7.17
N ILE A 301 0.74 1.03 -6.58
CA ILE A 301 1.71 0.36 -5.72
C ILE A 301 2.56 -0.54 -6.64
N LYS A 302 3.86 -0.27 -6.74
CA LYS A 302 4.80 -1.09 -7.52
C LYS A 302 5.28 -2.30 -6.72
N ALA A 303 4.34 -3.15 -6.31
CA ALA A 303 4.59 -4.41 -5.62
C ALA A 303 3.72 -5.51 -6.24
N ASP A 304 4.13 -6.76 -6.04
CA ASP A 304 3.43 -7.96 -6.48
C ASP A 304 3.72 -9.07 -5.47
N THR A 305 2.96 -10.16 -5.55
CA THR A 305 3.06 -11.34 -4.67
C THR A 305 2.88 -12.60 -5.52
N ASP A 306 3.12 -13.77 -4.92
CA ASP A 306 2.84 -15.07 -5.53
C ASP A 306 1.41 -15.19 -6.10
N TYR A 307 0.44 -14.42 -5.58
CA TYR A 307 -0.92 -14.32 -6.13
C TYR A 307 -0.92 -14.08 -7.64
N ARG A 308 -0.06 -13.18 -8.13
CA ARG A 308 0.01 -12.88 -9.56
C ARG A 308 0.44 -14.10 -10.35
N ILE A 309 1.39 -14.88 -9.84
CA ILE A 309 1.90 -16.03 -10.56
C ILE A 309 0.81 -17.07 -10.75
N TYR A 310 0.05 -17.35 -9.71
CA TYR A 310 -1.08 -18.28 -9.78
C TYR A 310 -2.21 -17.78 -10.68
N ARG A 311 -2.48 -16.48 -10.68
CA ARG A 311 -3.46 -15.85 -11.59
C ARG A 311 -3.01 -15.88 -13.05
N ASP A 312 -1.84 -15.33 -13.34
CA ASP A 312 -1.38 -15.05 -14.71
C ASP A 312 -0.86 -16.31 -15.42
N PHE A 313 -0.19 -17.22 -14.70
CA PHE A 313 0.40 -18.43 -15.28
C PHE A 313 -0.40 -19.70 -14.99
N GLY A 314 -1.22 -19.70 -13.93
CA GLY A 314 -2.11 -20.82 -13.58
C GLY A 314 -3.55 -20.66 -14.04
N ALA A 315 -4.00 -19.43 -14.37
CA ALA A 315 -5.42 -19.10 -14.58
C ALA A 315 -6.31 -19.55 -13.40
N VAL A 316 -5.78 -19.47 -12.18
CA VAL A 316 -6.50 -19.85 -10.95
C VAL A 316 -6.97 -18.58 -10.23
N ALA A 317 -8.21 -18.57 -9.75
CA ALA A 317 -8.69 -17.51 -8.86
C ALA A 317 -8.23 -17.76 -7.42
N GLY A 318 -7.86 -16.71 -6.70
CA GLY A 318 -7.46 -16.85 -5.30
C GLY A 318 -7.81 -15.68 -4.41
N MET A 319 -7.36 -15.73 -3.17
CA MET A 319 -7.43 -14.65 -2.20
C MET A 319 -6.02 -14.32 -1.72
N ASP A 320 -5.71 -13.03 -1.58
CA ASP A 320 -4.41 -12.55 -1.10
C ASP A 320 -4.57 -11.80 0.22
N PHE A 321 -3.88 -12.27 1.25
CA PHE A 321 -3.92 -11.73 2.60
C PHE A 321 -2.57 -11.19 2.98
N ALA A 322 -2.50 -9.97 3.51
CA ALA A 322 -1.26 -9.40 4.02
C ALA A 322 -1.41 -8.86 5.44
N TYR A 323 -0.44 -9.13 6.31
CA TYR A 323 -0.22 -8.28 7.48
C TYR A 323 0.34 -6.93 7.04
N ILE A 324 -0.25 -5.82 7.49
CA ILE A 324 0.18 -4.46 7.08
C ILE A 324 0.57 -3.57 8.25
N GLU A 325 0.29 -3.99 9.49
CA GLU A 325 0.60 -3.19 10.66
C GLU A 325 2.11 -3.14 10.88
N ASN A 326 2.63 -1.99 11.32
CA ASN A 326 4.07 -1.79 11.53
C ASN A 326 4.95 -2.12 10.31
N GLY A 327 4.58 -1.67 9.10
CA GLY A 327 5.39 -1.81 7.88
C GLY A 327 6.77 -1.12 7.89
N TYR A 328 7.18 -0.55 9.04
CA TYR A 328 8.51 0.04 9.24
C TYR A 328 9.61 -1.04 9.31
N VAL A 329 9.27 -2.26 9.72
CA VAL A 329 10.24 -3.35 9.86
C VAL A 329 10.40 -4.18 8.58
N TYR A 330 9.48 -4.05 7.63
CA TYR A 330 9.48 -4.80 6.37
C TYR A 330 10.81 -4.68 5.61
N HIS A 331 11.31 -5.82 5.13
CA HIS A 331 12.63 -5.99 4.52
C HIS A 331 13.76 -5.41 5.38
N THR A 332 13.74 -5.63 6.70
CA THR A 332 14.85 -5.26 7.59
C THR A 332 15.09 -6.34 8.63
N ALA A 333 16.27 -6.30 9.26
CA ALA A 333 16.58 -7.15 10.40
C ALA A 333 15.70 -6.89 11.64
N LEU A 334 14.89 -5.81 11.65
CA LEU A 334 13.92 -5.55 12.71
C LEU A 334 12.64 -6.37 12.57
N ASP A 335 12.45 -7.07 11.45
CA ASP A 335 11.33 -8.00 11.27
C ASP A 335 11.56 -9.27 12.10
N ASP A 336 11.41 -9.13 13.42
CA ASP A 336 11.68 -10.15 14.41
C ASP A 336 10.39 -10.65 15.10
N ILE A 337 10.49 -11.80 15.80
CA ILE A 337 9.34 -12.44 16.48
C ILE A 337 8.68 -11.52 17.52
N SER A 338 9.46 -10.64 18.15
CA SER A 338 8.95 -9.72 19.18
C SER A 338 8.02 -8.65 18.59
N ARG A 339 8.07 -8.42 17.27
CA ARG A 339 7.16 -7.51 16.56
C ARG A 339 5.80 -8.12 16.27
N ILE A 340 5.66 -9.45 16.30
CA ILE A 340 4.41 -10.15 15.98
C ILE A 340 3.48 -10.16 17.19
N GLN A 341 2.46 -9.32 17.13
CA GLN A 341 1.45 -9.16 18.17
C GLN A 341 0.74 -10.48 18.53
N GLN A 342 0.53 -10.73 19.81
CA GLN A 342 -0.27 -11.88 20.26
C GLN A 342 -1.70 -11.76 19.78
N GLY A 343 -2.27 -12.86 19.29
CA GLY A 343 -3.62 -12.90 18.74
C GLY A 343 -3.69 -12.64 17.24
N ALA A 344 -2.69 -12.00 16.63
CA ALA A 344 -2.65 -11.77 15.19
C ALA A 344 -2.57 -13.10 14.42
N VAL A 345 -1.71 -14.01 14.88
CA VAL A 345 -1.55 -15.36 14.31
C VAL A 345 -2.82 -16.18 14.53
N GLN A 346 -3.41 -16.13 15.73
CA GLN A 346 -4.66 -16.81 16.04
C GLN A 346 -5.81 -16.33 15.14
N ARG A 347 -5.85 -15.02 14.85
CA ARG A 347 -6.89 -14.40 14.04
C ARG A 347 -6.84 -14.88 12.59
N LEU A 348 -5.69 -14.75 11.93
CA LEU A 348 -5.52 -15.18 10.54
C LEU A 348 -5.73 -16.71 10.43
N GLY A 349 -5.17 -17.49 11.36
CA GLY A 349 -5.39 -18.93 11.41
C GLY A 349 -6.87 -19.34 11.56
N ASP A 350 -7.63 -18.69 12.45
CA ASP A 350 -9.08 -18.92 12.60
C ASP A 350 -9.84 -18.54 11.31
N ASN A 351 -9.46 -17.45 10.65
CA ASN A 351 -10.11 -16.99 9.42
C ASN A 351 -9.85 -17.94 8.24
N VAL A 352 -8.60 -18.34 8.02
CA VAL A 352 -8.23 -19.27 6.95
C VAL A 352 -8.81 -20.65 7.21
N ALA A 353 -8.84 -21.13 8.45
CA ALA A 353 -9.51 -22.38 8.79
C ALA A 353 -11.00 -22.36 8.42
N GLY A 354 -11.68 -21.22 8.65
CA GLY A 354 -13.07 -21.02 8.24
C GLY A 354 -13.25 -21.00 6.73
N VAL A 355 -12.35 -20.36 5.98
CA VAL A 355 -12.33 -20.39 4.50
C VAL A 355 -12.15 -21.81 3.98
N VAL A 356 -11.18 -22.53 4.52
CA VAL A 356 -10.89 -23.92 4.18
C VAL A 356 -12.13 -24.79 4.38
N ASP A 357 -12.79 -24.67 5.53
CA ASP A 357 -14.04 -25.39 5.81
C ASP A 357 -15.12 -25.06 4.77
N GLN A 358 -15.37 -23.76 4.53
CA GLN A 358 -16.38 -23.31 3.59
C GLN A 358 -16.16 -23.82 2.16
N LEU A 359 -14.91 -23.87 1.69
CA LEU A 359 -14.56 -24.26 0.32
C LEU A 359 -14.45 -25.78 0.12
N THR A 360 -14.00 -26.52 1.13
CA THR A 360 -13.67 -27.95 0.98
C THR A 360 -14.69 -28.90 1.58
N ASN A 361 -15.58 -28.40 2.46
CA ASN A 361 -16.65 -29.20 3.08
C ASN A 361 -18.05 -28.91 2.49
N GLN A 362 -18.13 -28.15 1.39
CA GLN A 362 -19.36 -27.97 0.62
C GLN A 362 -19.24 -28.60 -0.78
N PRO A 363 -20.16 -29.49 -1.19
CA PRO A 363 -20.10 -30.13 -2.50
C PRO A 363 -20.14 -29.12 -3.66
N GLY A 364 -19.25 -29.27 -4.65
CA GLY A 364 -19.30 -28.51 -5.89
C GLY A 364 -18.79 -27.06 -5.79
N ARG A 365 -18.30 -26.61 -4.63
CA ARG A 365 -17.97 -25.19 -4.41
C ARG A 365 -16.66 -24.79 -5.09
N LEU A 366 -15.63 -25.62 -5.04
CA LEU A 366 -14.37 -25.36 -5.75
C LEU A 366 -14.55 -25.39 -7.27
N GLU A 367 -15.44 -26.24 -7.76
CA GLU A 367 -15.83 -26.33 -9.16
C GLU A 367 -16.51 -25.04 -9.64
N LYS A 368 -17.37 -24.44 -8.81
CA LYS A 368 -17.95 -23.12 -9.10
C LYS A 368 -16.88 -22.04 -9.23
N VAL A 369 -15.88 -22.02 -8.33
CA VAL A 369 -14.77 -21.06 -8.42
C VAL A 369 -14.04 -21.23 -9.76
N ALA A 370 -13.65 -22.46 -10.09
CA ALA A 370 -12.92 -22.78 -11.32
C ALA A 370 -13.72 -22.59 -12.61
N ALA A 371 -15.06 -22.61 -12.54
CA ALA A 371 -15.91 -22.28 -13.69
C ALA A 371 -15.88 -20.78 -14.04
N THR A 372 -15.45 -19.93 -13.09
CA THR A 372 -15.44 -18.46 -13.22
C THR A 372 -14.13 -17.83 -12.73
N PRO A 373 -12.95 -18.22 -13.24
CA PRO A 373 -11.65 -17.85 -12.69
C PRO A 373 -11.29 -16.36 -12.88
N GLU A 374 -11.96 -15.66 -13.81
CA GLU A 374 -11.74 -14.24 -14.10
C GLU A 374 -12.90 -13.33 -13.62
N SER A 375 -13.74 -13.82 -12.72
CA SER A 375 -15.02 -13.17 -12.39
C SER A 375 -14.96 -12.09 -11.33
N SER A 376 -13.79 -11.73 -10.78
CA SER A 376 -13.64 -10.69 -9.73
C SER A 376 -14.35 -9.37 -10.08
N ASN A 377 -15.63 -9.32 -9.76
CA ASN A 377 -16.54 -8.21 -9.97
C ASN A 377 -17.52 -8.22 -8.80
N THR A 378 -16.99 -8.29 -7.58
CA THR A 378 -17.78 -8.29 -6.35
C THR A 378 -17.33 -7.16 -5.45
N LEU A 379 -18.30 -6.46 -4.89
CA LEU A 379 -18.09 -5.60 -3.73
C LEU A 379 -17.82 -6.50 -2.54
N PHE A 380 -16.70 -6.27 -1.84
CA PHE A 380 -16.42 -6.91 -0.57
C PHE A 380 -15.71 -5.95 0.39
N PHE A 381 -16.20 -5.86 1.63
CA PHE A 381 -15.53 -5.16 2.72
C PHE A 381 -16.08 -5.62 4.08
N ASP A 382 -15.31 -5.45 5.14
CA ASP A 382 -15.78 -5.76 6.50
C ASP A 382 -16.39 -4.53 7.20
N VAL A 383 -17.32 -4.80 8.12
CA VAL A 383 -17.84 -3.82 9.06
C VAL A 383 -17.14 -4.02 10.41
N PHE A 384 -15.94 -3.45 10.54
CA PHE A 384 -15.08 -3.53 11.75
C PHE A 384 -14.85 -4.96 12.27
N GLY A 385 -14.76 -5.93 11.36
CA GLY A 385 -14.62 -7.34 11.66
C GLY A 385 -15.79 -8.00 12.36
N ALA A 386 -16.96 -7.34 12.45
CA ALA A 386 -18.19 -7.97 12.92
C ALA A 386 -18.85 -8.84 11.84
N GLY A 387 -18.61 -8.52 10.56
CA GLY A 387 -19.15 -9.26 9.42
C GLY A 387 -18.71 -8.64 8.09
N MET A 388 -18.92 -9.37 7.00
CA MET A 388 -18.62 -8.92 5.64
C MET A 388 -19.89 -8.43 4.94
N VAL A 389 -19.75 -7.39 4.13
CA VAL A 389 -20.71 -7.04 3.07
C VAL A 389 -20.14 -7.60 1.77
N THR A 390 -20.91 -8.45 1.07
CA THR A 390 -20.54 -8.99 -0.24
C THR A 390 -21.72 -8.98 -1.21
N MET A 391 -21.51 -8.52 -2.44
CA MET A 391 -22.50 -8.58 -3.53
C MET A 391 -21.83 -8.37 -4.90
N GLY A 392 -22.41 -8.93 -5.96
CA GLY A 392 -21.92 -8.73 -7.32
C GLY A 392 -22.02 -7.27 -7.77
N LYS A 393 -21.10 -6.85 -8.65
CA LYS A 393 -20.95 -5.50 -9.20
C LYS A 393 -22.23 -4.98 -9.83
N ALA A 394 -22.96 -5.82 -10.57
CA ALA A 394 -24.23 -5.40 -11.18
C ALA A 394 -25.27 -4.99 -10.12
N THR A 395 -25.35 -5.72 -9.00
CA THR A 395 -26.24 -5.40 -7.88
C THR A 395 -25.79 -4.11 -7.18
N GLU A 396 -24.49 -3.98 -6.90
CA GLU A 396 -23.92 -2.77 -6.32
C GLU A 396 -24.18 -1.54 -7.20
N PHE A 397 -23.92 -1.63 -8.51
CA PHE A 397 -24.16 -0.55 -9.47
C PHE A 397 -25.65 -0.19 -9.56
N THR A 398 -26.54 -1.17 -9.46
CA THR A 398 -27.99 -0.91 -9.45
C THR A 398 -28.41 -0.14 -8.20
N ILE A 399 -27.88 -0.52 -7.03
CA ILE A 399 -28.12 0.19 -5.77
C ILE A 399 -27.57 1.62 -5.88
N CYS A 400 -26.33 1.79 -6.35
CA CYS A 400 -25.70 3.08 -6.57
C CYS A 400 -26.48 3.96 -7.55
N ALA A 401 -26.97 3.41 -8.65
CA ALA A 401 -27.83 4.13 -9.60
C ALA A 401 -29.16 4.59 -8.94
N ALA A 402 -29.77 3.73 -8.12
CA ALA A 402 -30.99 4.09 -7.38
C ALA A 402 -30.71 5.21 -6.36
N VAL A 403 -29.60 5.13 -5.63
CA VAL A 403 -29.15 6.18 -4.70
C VAL A 403 -28.93 7.51 -5.43
N LEU A 404 -28.26 7.47 -6.58
CA LEU A 404 -28.04 8.64 -7.43
C LEU A 404 -29.37 9.24 -7.89
N ALA A 405 -30.30 8.42 -8.38
CA ALA A 405 -31.62 8.86 -8.82
C ALA A 405 -32.43 9.52 -7.69
N VAL A 406 -32.41 8.94 -6.48
CA VAL A 406 -33.08 9.49 -5.30
C VAL A 406 -32.45 10.82 -4.88
N ALA A 407 -31.13 10.93 -4.89
CA ALA A 407 -30.43 12.18 -4.59
C ALA A 407 -30.79 13.29 -5.59
N LEU A 408 -30.80 12.98 -6.89
CA LEU A 408 -31.20 13.93 -7.94
C LEU A 408 -32.67 14.33 -7.81
N LEU A 409 -33.56 13.37 -7.53
CA LEU A 409 -34.98 13.65 -7.28
C LEU A 409 -35.17 14.58 -6.08
N TYR A 410 -34.45 14.35 -4.98
CA TYR A 410 -34.46 15.23 -3.81
C TYR A 410 -34.06 16.66 -4.18
N VAL A 411 -32.98 16.84 -4.95
CA VAL A 411 -32.52 18.17 -5.41
C VAL A 411 -33.57 18.84 -6.31
N VAL A 412 -34.28 18.09 -7.15
CA VAL A 412 -35.34 18.62 -8.02
C VAL A 412 -36.56 19.09 -7.22
N VAL A 413 -36.98 18.33 -6.21
CA VAL A 413 -38.17 18.63 -5.39
C VAL A 413 -37.87 19.67 -4.29
N SER A 414 -36.61 19.85 -3.94
CA SER A 414 -36.20 20.79 -2.90
C SER A 414 -36.58 22.25 -3.22
N PRO A 415 -37.03 23.03 -2.21
CA PRO A 415 -37.36 24.45 -2.37
C PRO A 415 -36.13 25.37 -2.56
N ILE A 416 -34.90 24.85 -2.44
CA ILE A 416 -33.68 25.64 -2.60
C ILE A 416 -33.54 26.11 -4.06
N ARG A 417 -33.21 27.38 -4.26
CA ARG A 417 -33.04 27.94 -5.62
C ARG A 417 -31.69 27.55 -6.20
N PHE A 418 -31.63 27.37 -7.52
CA PHE A 418 -30.38 27.09 -8.24
C PHE A 418 -29.23 28.05 -7.90
N ARG A 419 -29.51 29.36 -7.81
CA ARG A 419 -28.49 30.37 -7.42
C ARG A 419 -27.92 30.13 -6.01
N ALA A 420 -28.76 29.66 -5.07
CA ALA A 420 -28.33 29.36 -3.71
C ALA A 420 -27.43 28.11 -3.69
N ARG A 421 -27.80 27.05 -4.43
CA ARG A 421 -26.95 25.86 -4.65
C ARG A 421 -25.60 26.22 -5.27
N LEU A 422 -25.61 27.08 -6.29
CA LEU A 422 -24.39 27.55 -6.94
C LEU A 422 -23.50 28.33 -5.97
N SER A 423 -24.08 29.17 -5.11
CA SER A 423 -23.33 29.90 -4.08
C SER A 423 -22.73 28.97 -3.02
N GLY A 424 -23.47 27.93 -2.59
CA GLY A 424 -22.97 26.91 -1.69
C GLY A 424 -21.83 26.10 -2.31
N LEU A 425 -21.97 25.71 -3.59
CA LEU A 425 -20.95 24.97 -4.33
C LEU A 425 -19.69 25.82 -4.51
N GLN A 426 -19.83 27.10 -4.85
CA GLN A 426 -18.71 28.03 -4.94
C GLN A 426 -18.00 28.20 -3.60
N LEU A 427 -18.74 28.24 -2.49
CA LEU A 427 -18.15 28.33 -1.15
C LEU A 427 -17.39 27.05 -0.80
N LEU A 428 -17.98 25.87 -1.00
CA LEU A 428 -17.32 24.58 -0.76
C LEU A 428 -16.05 24.45 -1.63
N ALA A 429 -16.12 24.81 -2.91
CA ALA A 429 -14.97 24.77 -3.82
C ALA A 429 -13.86 25.74 -3.38
N ARG A 430 -14.21 26.95 -2.91
CA ARG A 430 -13.22 27.90 -2.35
C ARG A 430 -12.59 27.36 -1.07
N CYS A 431 -13.38 26.82 -0.14
CA CYS A 431 -12.88 26.20 1.08
C CYS A 431 -11.93 25.03 0.76
N ALA A 432 -12.33 24.15 -0.15
CA ALA A 432 -11.54 23.00 -0.58
C ALA A 432 -10.22 23.45 -1.23
N ALA A 433 -10.28 24.39 -2.18
CA ALA A 433 -9.10 24.92 -2.86
C ALA A 433 -8.15 25.62 -1.87
N ALA A 434 -8.66 26.48 -1.00
CA ALA A 434 -7.83 27.19 -0.02
C ALA A 434 -7.17 26.22 0.98
N GLY A 435 -7.92 25.23 1.46
CA GLY A 435 -7.39 24.21 2.37
C GLY A 435 -6.34 23.32 1.72
N LEU A 436 -6.61 22.79 0.53
CA LEU A 436 -5.66 21.94 -0.21
C LEU A 436 -4.42 22.71 -0.65
N LEU A 437 -4.55 23.95 -1.14
CA LEU A 437 -3.40 24.76 -1.52
C LEU A 437 -2.51 25.10 -0.31
N ALA A 438 -3.08 25.44 0.84
CA ALA A 438 -2.30 25.67 2.06
C ALA A 438 -1.56 24.40 2.51
N ASN A 439 -2.21 23.25 2.40
CA ASN A 439 -1.63 21.96 2.77
C ASN A 439 -0.52 21.53 1.79
N LEU A 440 -0.73 21.64 0.49
CA LEU A 440 0.27 21.36 -0.54
C LEU A 440 1.46 22.33 -0.46
N ALA A 441 1.22 23.60 -0.14
CA ALA A 441 2.30 24.55 0.13
C ALA A 441 3.12 24.15 1.36
N THR A 442 2.46 23.65 2.41
CA THR A 442 3.14 23.09 3.60
C THR A 442 3.97 21.87 3.22
N ALA A 443 3.39 20.94 2.46
CA ALA A 443 4.07 19.73 2.01
C ALA A 443 5.27 20.02 1.11
N LEU A 444 5.15 21.00 0.21
CA LEU A 444 6.27 21.47 -0.61
C LEU A 444 7.38 22.08 0.27
N LEU A 445 7.02 22.91 1.25
CA LEU A 445 7.99 23.46 2.21
C LEU A 445 8.70 22.33 2.97
N MET A 446 7.96 21.36 3.49
CA MET A 446 8.55 20.22 4.21
C MET A 446 9.44 19.38 3.30
N SER A 447 9.00 19.08 2.06
CA SER A 447 9.79 18.31 1.09
C SER A 447 11.16 18.96 0.81
N LEU A 448 11.22 20.30 0.81
CA LEU A 448 12.44 21.05 0.51
C LEU A 448 13.39 21.16 1.71
N PHE A 449 12.87 21.31 2.93
CA PHE A 449 13.68 21.68 4.10
C PHE A 449 13.75 20.61 5.19
N ALA A 450 12.68 19.84 5.40
CA ALA A 450 12.62 18.79 6.43
C ALA A 450 11.72 17.63 5.97
N PRO A 451 12.10 16.95 4.86
CA PRO A 451 11.32 15.86 4.30
C PRO A 451 11.15 14.72 5.30
N LEU A 452 10.01 14.05 5.25
CA LEU A 452 9.66 12.91 6.11
C LEU A 452 9.58 13.22 7.62
N SER A 453 9.55 14.49 8.04
CA SER A 453 9.47 14.91 9.46
C SER A 453 8.37 14.24 10.29
N TRP A 454 7.33 13.70 9.65
CA TRP A 454 6.21 12.99 10.26
C TRP A 454 6.38 11.46 10.33
N TYR A 455 7.46 10.90 9.75
CA TYR A 455 7.62 9.48 9.45
C TYR A 455 7.43 8.57 10.66
N SER A 456 8.09 8.87 11.78
CA SER A 456 7.94 8.14 13.05
C SER A 456 6.80 8.66 13.95
N GLN A 457 6.11 9.74 13.55
CA GLN A 457 5.17 10.46 14.40
C GLN A 457 3.88 10.81 13.65
N LEU A 458 2.98 9.83 13.52
CA LEU A 458 1.68 10.00 12.86
C LEU A 458 0.89 11.21 13.41
N LYS A 459 0.92 11.44 14.73
CA LYS A 459 0.22 12.56 15.38
C LYS A 459 0.78 13.92 14.96
N LEU A 460 2.10 14.03 14.79
CA LEU A 460 2.75 15.24 14.30
C LEU A 460 2.35 15.49 12.85
N GLY A 461 2.42 14.47 11.99
CA GLY A 461 1.97 14.55 10.60
C GLY A 461 0.51 14.97 10.47
N ALA A 462 -0.37 14.37 11.28
CA ALA A 462 -1.78 14.72 11.31
C ALA A 462 -1.97 16.21 11.68
N ALA A 463 -1.35 16.69 12.76
CA ALA A 463 -1.47 18.10 13.13
C ALA A 463 -0.89 19.04 12.07
N MET A 464 0.26 18.68 11.46
CA MET A 464 0.95 19.46 10.45
C MET A 464 0.18 19.60 9.14
N PHE A 465 -0.52 18.55 8.70
CA PHE A 465 -1.24 18.57 7.42
C PHE A 465 -2.75 18.84 7.56
N VAL A 466 -3.36 18.56 8.72
CA VAL A 466 -4.78 18.89 8.96
C VAL A 466 -4.96 20.37 9.31
N ALA A 467 -4.08 20.96 10.11
CA ALA A 467 -4.18 22.36 10.54
C ALA A 467 -4.20 23.39 9.38
N PRO A 468 -3.33 23.32 8.34
CA PRO A 468 -3.41 24.25 7.20
C PRO A 468 -4.71 24.09 6.41
N VAL A 469 -5.22 22.85 6.26
CA VAL A 469 -6.51 22.59 5.60
C VAL A 469 -7.64 23.32 6.32
N LEU A 470 -7.76 23.10 7.63
CA LEU A 470 -8.80 23.74 8.44
C LEU A 470 -8.65 25.26 8.47
N THR A 471 -7.42 25.77 8.51
CA THR A 471 -7.13 27.22 8.44
C THR A 471 -7.66 27.83 7.14
N GLY A 472 -7.35 27.21 6.00
CA GLY A 472 -7.80 27.66 4.68
C GLY A 472 -9.32 27.61 4.50
N MET A 473 -9.96 26.51 4.96
CA MET A 473 -11.41 26.35 4.93
C MET A 473 -12.12 27.40 5.79
N LEU A 474 -11.65 27.61 7.03
CA LEU A 474 -12.22 28.60 7.94
C LEU A 474 -12.05 30.03 7.42
N ASP A 475 -10.92 30.36 6.80
CA ASP A 475 -10.70 31.69 6.22
C ASP A 475 -11.75 32.03 5.14
N GLN A 476 -12.03 31.09 4.24
CA GLN A 476 -13.04 31.30 3.18
C GLN A 476 -14.45 31.39 3.74
N LEU A 477 -14.79 30.56 4.74
CA LEU A 477 -16.08 30.63 5.42
C LEU A 477 -16.27 31.97 6.14
N ILE A 478 -15.26 32.45 6.87
CA ILE A 478 -15.29 33.75 7.57
C ILE A 478 -15.57 34.89 6.59
N ARG A 479 -14.83 34.96 5.47
CA ARG A 479 -15.01 36.00 4.44
C ARG A 479 -16.42 36.00 3.83
N PHE A 480 -17.07 34.84 3.77
CA PHE A 480 -18.44 34.72 3.29
C PHE A 480 -19.45 35.22 4.33
N LEU A 481 -19.27 34.83 5.60
CA LEU A 481 -20.19 35.15 6.70
C LEU A 481 -20.15 36.63 7.12
N GLU A 482 -19.00 37.31 6.98
CA GLU A 482 -18.89 38.76 7.21
C GLU A 482 -19.84 39.60 6.34
N LYS A 483 -20.38 39.01 5.27
CA LYS A 483 -21.34 39.66 4.36
C LYS A 483 -22.79 39.23 4.60
N ASN A 484 -23.05 38.23 5.46
CA ASN A 484 -24.36 37.58 5.60
C ASN A 484 -24.62 37.11 7.05
N GLU A 485 -25.29 37.93 7.87
CA GLU A 485 -25.44 37.63 9.31
C GLU A 485 -26.88 37.35 9.79
N SER A 486 -27.90 37.52 8.93
CA SER A 486 -29.28 37.30 9.37
C SER A 486 -29.58 35.80 9.59
N VAL A 487 -30.34 35.47 10.64
CA VAL A 487 -30.70 34.08 11.00
C VAL A 487 -31.32 33.31 9.82
N GLY A 488 -32.21 33.95 9.05
CA GLY A 488 -32.81 33.34 7.87
C GLY A 488 -31.80 33.04 6.76
N ALA A 489 -30.81 33.92 6.57
CA ALA A 489 -29.73 33.70 5.60
C ALA A 489 -28.79 32.56 6.03
N LEU A 490 -28.52 32.40 7.33
CA LEU A 490 -27.69 31.29 7.84
C LEU A 490 -28.34 29.93 7.61
N TRP A 491 -29.64 29.79 7.88
CA TRP A 491 -30.38 28.57 7.59
C TRP A 491 -30.46 28.28 6.09
N GLN A 492 -30.67 29.31 5.26
CA GLN A 492 -30.66 29.14 3.81
C GLN A 492 -29.27 28.71 3.30
N LEU A 493 -28.20 29.27 3.86
CA LEU A 493 -26.83 28.88 3.54
C LEU A 493 -26.57 27.42 3.94
N GLU A 494 -27.02 27.02 5.13
CA GLU A 494 -26.86 25.66 5.64
C GLU A 494 -27.54 24.61 4.74
N GLU A 495 -28.81 24.83 4.36
CA GLU A 495 -29.53 23.96 3.43
C GLU A 495 -28.88 23.96 2.04
N SER A 496 -28.37 25.11 1.60
CA SER A 496 -27.63 25.21 0.32
C SER A 496 -26.32 24.42 0.36
N LEU A 497 -25.57 24.48 1.46
CA LEU A 497 -24.33 23.73 1.65
C LEU A 497 -24.59 22.22 1.69
N PHE A 498 -25.69 21.78 2.32
CA PHE A 498 -26.11 20.38 2.31
C PHE A 498 -26.36 19.89 0.87
N GLU A 499 -27.15 20.61 0.08
CA GLU A 499 -27.45 20.22 -1.30
C GLU A 499 -26.23 20.32 -2.22
N SER A 500 -25.35 21.29 -2.00
CA SER A 500 -24.08 21.38 -2.72
C SER A 500 -23.17 20.18 -2.40
N ALA A 501 -23.07 19.77 -1.13
CA ALA A 501 -22.32 18.58 -0.74
C ALA A 501 -22.95 17.30 -1.34
N LEU A 502 -24.28 17.18 -1.29
CA LEU A 502 -25.03 16.07 -1.90
C LEU A 502 -24.75 15.98 -3.42
N LEU A 503 -24.74 17.12 -4.12
CA LEU A 503 -24.42 17.17 -5.55
C LEU A 503 -22.96 16.80 -5.84
N LEU A 504 -22.01 17.22 -5.01
CA LEU A 504 -20.60 16.83 -5.15
C LEU A 504 -20.43 15.31 -4.98
N TRP A 505 -21.08 14.72 -3.97
CA TRP A 505 -21.08 13.27 -3.79
C TRP A 505 -21.80 12.54 -4.94
N ALA A 506 -22.91 13.07 -5.44
CA ALA A 506 -23.62 12.51 -6.60
C ALA A 506 -22.76 12.54 -7.87
N VAL A 507 -22.00 13.60 -8.11
CA VAL A 507 -21.03 13.68 -9.20
C VAL A 507 -19.91 12.67 -8.99
N GLY A 508 -19.33 12.60 -7.79
CA GLY A 508 -18.30 11.61 -7.46
C GLY A 508 -18.78 10.17 -7.67
N LEU A 509 -20.01 9.86 -7.24
CA LEU A 509 -20.67 8.58 -7.47
C LEU A 509 -20.79 8.28 -8.97
N GLY A 510 -21.33 9.22 -9.75
CA GLY A 510 -21.47 9.06 -11.20
C GLY A 510 -20.13 8.88 -11.92
N LEU A 511 -19.07 9.58 -11.48
CA LEU A 511 -17.72 9.42 -12.05
C LEU A 511 -17.13 8.05 -11.74
N LEU A 512 -17.22 7.58 -10.50
CA LEU A 512 -16.72 6.24 -10.12
C LEU A 512 -17.47 5.13 -10.85
N MET A 513 -18.80 5.23 -10.94
CA MET A 513 -19.60 4.31 -11.75
C MET A 513 -19.22 4.37 -13.23
N GLY A 514 -18.95 5.57 -13.76
CA GLY A 514 -18.57 5.79 -15.15
C GLY A 514 -17.25 5.15 -15.55
N VAL A 515 -16.28 5.07 -14.63
CA VAL A 515 -15.02 4.33 -14.84
C VAL A 515 -15.11 2.86 -14.43
N GLY A 516 -16.27 2.40 -13.96
CA GLY A 516 -16.49 1.01 -13.57
C GLY A 516 -15.89 0.62 -12.21
N ALA A 517 -15.61 1.58 -11.33
CA ALA A 517 -15.08 1.32 -9.99
C ALA A 517 -16.16 0.82 -9.03
N ILE A 518 -15.92 -0.31 -8.38
CA ILE A 518 -16.78 -0.93 -7.37
C ILE A 518 -16.73 -0.14 -6.06
N SER A 519 -15.66 0.63 -5.81
CA SER A 519 -15.62 1.61 -4.70
C SER A 519 -16.65 2.75 -4.82
N SER A 520 -17.49 2.76 -5.87
CA SER A 520 -18.61 3.71 -6.01
C SER A 520 -19.60 3.67 -4.84
N TYR A 521 -19.70 2.54 -4.13
CA TYR A 521 -20.49 2.44 -2.90
C TYR A 521 -20.08 3.47 -1.83
N LEU A 522 -18.82 3.92 -1.80
CA LEU A 522 -18.32 4.88 -0.80
C LEU A 522 -19.06 6.23 -0.90
N PRO A 523 -19.10 6.92 -2.05
CA PRO A 523 -20.02 8.04 -2.27
C PRO A 523 -21.48 7.72 -1.99
N ALA A 524 -21.96 6.51 -2.34
CA ALA A 524 -23.36 6.15 -2.09
C ALA A 524 -23.69 6.12 -0.59
N VAL A 525 -22.81 5.61 0.27
CA VAL A 525 -22.94 5.66 1.73
C VAL A 525 -22.97 7.12 2.22
N TRP A 526 -22.09 7.98 1.67
CA TRP A 526 -22.08 9.41 1.96
C TRP A 526 -23.29 10.18 1.40
N ILE A 527 -24.09 9.59 0.53
CA ILE A 527 -25.36 10.16 0.05
C ILE A 527 -26.54 9.69 0.90
N VAL A 528 -26.70 8.37 1.04
CA VAL A 528 -27.89 7.74 1.64
C VAL A 528 -28.10 8.23 3.07
N PHE A 529 -27.05 8.12 3.88
CA PHE A 529 -27.15 8.36 5.31
C PHE A 529 -27.49 9.82 5.64
N PRO A 530 -26.75 10.84 5.14
CA PRO A 530 -27.12 12.24 5.36
C PRO A 530 -28.48 12.60 4.74
N LEU A 531 -28.83 12.04 3.59
CA LEU A 531 -30.11 12.30 2.93
C LEU A 531 -31.30 11.78 3.73
N VAL A 532 -31.21 10.57 4.29
CA VAL A 532 -32.23 10.02 5.20
C VAL A 532 -32.39 10.93 6.43
N GLY A 533 -31.27 11.38 7.02
CA GLY A 533 -31.30 12.33 8.14
C GLY A 533 -32.00 13.64 7.77
N GLN A 534 -31.71 14.19 6.59
CA GLN A 534 -32.32 15.42 6.10
C GLN A 534 -33.83 15.27 5.83
N ILE A 535 -34.26 14.15 5.24
CA ILE A 535 -35.68 13.85 5.01
C ILE A 535 -36.42 13.72 6.35
N LEU A 536 -35.81 13.06 7.34
CA LEU A 536 -36.38 12.95 8.69
C LEU A 536 -36.51 14.33 9.35
N CYS A 537 -35.50 15.19 9.25
CA CYS A 537 -35.55 16.57 9.72
C CYS A 537 -36.73 17.33 9.08
N HIS A 538 -36.85 17.33 7.75
CA HIS A 538 -37.97 17.99 7.07
C HIS A 538 -39.33 17.41 7.47
N THR A 539 -39.40 16.11 7.76
CA THR A 539 -40.63 15.45 8.22
C THR A 539 -41.02 15.95 9.61
N LEU A 540 -40.09 15.97 10.57
CA LEU A 540 -40.32 16.51 11.91
C LEU A 540 -40.63 18.01 11.90
N GLN A 541 -40.06 18.75 10.96
CA GLN A 541 -40.36 20.16 10.74
C GLN A 541 -41.82 20.38 10.33
N ARG A 542 -42.38 19.52 9.45
CA ARG A 542 -43.81 19.57 9.07
C ARG A 542 -44.72 19.37 10.28
N PHE A 543 -44.33 18.51 11.22
CA PHE A 543 -45.06 18.28 12.47
C PHE A 543 -44.74 19.30 13.59
N LYS A 544 -43.89 20.31 13.33
CA LYS A 544 -43.45 21.32 14.30
C LYS A 544 -42.73 20.73 15.53
N LEU A 545 -42.13 19.56 15.39
CA LEU A 545 -41.35 18.88 16.45
C LEU A 545 -39.85 19.18 16.37
N LEU A 546 -39.40 19.81 15.28
CA LEU A 546 -37.98 20.07 15.03
C LEU A 546 -37.49 21.35 15.72
N THR A 547 -36.57 21.20 16.67
CA THR A 547 -35.77 22.31 17.22
C THR A 547 -34.39 22.37 16.56
N SER A 548 -33.68 23.49 16.71
CA SER A 548 -32.31 23.64 16.19
C SER A 548 -31.33 22.62 16.78
N THR A 549 -31.53 22.21 18.04
CA THR A 549 -30.72 21.18 18.69
C THR A 549 -31.04 19.79 18.14
N VAL A 550 -32.33 19.46 17.99
CA VAL A 550 -32.75 18.17 17.41
C VAL A 550 -32.26 18.03 15.98
N TYR A 551 -32.29 19.11 15.19
CA TYR A 551 -31.74 19.11 13.81
C TYR A 551 -30.26 18.72 13.77
N VAL A 552 -29.43 19.34 14.61
CA VAL A 552 -28.00 19.05 14.69
C VAL A 552 -27.76 17.61 15.14
N VAL A 553 -28.46 17.15 16.17
CA VAL A 553 -28.31 15.77 16.70
C VAL A 553 -28.68 14.74 15.65
N LEU A 554 -29.83 14.89 14.97
CA LEU A 554 -30.25 13.98 13.90
C LEU A 554 -29.27 14.01 12.73
N SER A 555 -28.76 15.18 12.37
CA SER A 555 -27.84 15.31 11.25
C SER A 555 -26.44 14.75 11.54
N ILE A 556 -25.92 14.94 12.74
CA ILE A 556 -24.64 14.33 13.18
C ILE A 556 -24.82 12.82 13.34
N GLY A 557 -25.94 12.38 13.92
CA GLY A 557 -26.27 10.95 14.04
C GLY A 557 -26.39 10.28 12.66
N ALA A 558 -27.00 10.96 11.69
CA ALA A 558 -27.14 10.46 10.33
C ALA A 558 -25.78 10.18 9.67
N ILE A 559 -24.76 11.00 9.92
CA ILE A 559 -23.43 10.81 9.31
C ILE A 559 -22.51 9.88 10.12
N ALA A 560 -22.97 9.31 11.24
CA ALA A 560 -22.15 8.45 12.10
C ALA A 560 -21.56 7.26 11.34
N VAL A 561 -22.39 6.54 10.57
CA VAL A 561 -21.97 5.38 9.78
C VAL A 561 -20.93 5.74 8.72
N PRO A 562 -21.17 6.70 7.79
CA PRO A 562 -20.16 7.08 6.80
C PRO A 562 -18.85 7.57 7.43
N VAL A 563 -18.91 8.31 8.53
CA VAL A 563 -17.72 8.81 9.25
C VAL A 563 -16.91 7.66 9.82
N LEU A 564 -17.55 6.74 10.55
CA LEU A 564 -16.87 5.58 11.11
C LEU A 564 -16.26 4.72 10.01
N HIS A 565 -17.03 4.39 8.97
CA HIS A 565 -16.56 3.58 7.83
C HIS A 565 -15.34 4.21 7.15
N THR A 566 -15.43 5.50 6.82
CA THR A 566 -14.33 6.24 6.20
C THR A 566 -13.11 6.34 7.11
N ALA A 567 -13.31 6.49 8.43
CA ALA A 567 -12.21 6.49 9.39
C ALA A 567 -11.51 5.13 9.49
N GLY A 568 -12.24 4.01 9.34
CA GLY A 568 -11.68 2.67 9.22
C GLY A 568 -10.78 2.54 7.99
N ILE A 569 -11.27 2.97 6.82
CA ILE A 569 -10.50 3.02 5.58
C ILE A 569 -9.27 3.92 5.71
N ALA A 570 -9.41 5.09 6.35
CA ALA A 570 -8.31 5.99 6.61
C ALA A 570 -7.23 5.33 7.48
N SER A 571 -7.64 4.56 8.49
CA SER A 571 -6.71 3.85 9.37
C SER A 571 -5.84 2.86 8.58
N VAL A 572 -6.46 2.06 7.70
CA VAL A 572 -5.74 1.14 6.79
C VAL A 572 -4.77 1.92 5.88
N ALA A 573 -5.25 3.01 5.26
CA ALA A 573 -4.43 3.82 4.37
C ALA A 573 -3.21 4.43 5.10
N PHE A 574 -3.38 5.00 6.29
CA PHE A 574 -2.26 5.57 7.05
C PHE A 574 -1.28 4.52 7.54
N VAL A 575 -1.78 3.37 8.03
CA VAL A 575 -0.93 2.25 8.47
C VAL A 575 -0.05 1.74 7.33
N PHE A 576 -0.58 1.67 6.11
CA PHE A 576 0.16 1.21 4.94
C PHE A 576 1.08 2.29 4.32
N PHE A 577 0.55 3.48 4.02
CA PHE A 577 1.31 4.48 3.27
C PHE A 577 2.40 5.18 4.09
N MET A 578 2.22 5.34 5.41
CA MET A 578 3.20 6.05 6.23
C MET A 578 4.57 5.33 6.26
N PRO A 579 4.65 4.01 6.54
CA PRO A 579 5.92 3.30 6.47
C PRO A 579 6.45 3.13 5.04
N LEU A 580 5.56 2.96 4.06
CA LEU A 580 5.91 2.82 2.64
C LEU A 580 6.73 4.00 2.12
N MET A 581 6.44 5.22 2.60
CA MET A 581 7.20 6.41 2.20
C MET A 581 8.67 6.38 2.64
N GLY A 582 9.04 5.55 3.62
CA GLY A 582 10.44 5.30 4.00
C GLY A 582 11.15 4.27 3.12
N ARG A 583 10.50 3.76 2.05
CA ARG A 583 11.07 2.80 1.09
C ARG A 583 10.57 2.99 -0.35
N SER A 584 10.00 4.16 -0.68
CA SER A 584 9.45 4.46 -2.01
C SER A 584 10.47 5.04 -3.00
N GLY A 585 11.75 5.06 -2.63
CA GLY A 585 12.83 5.63 -3.42
C GLY A 585 13.06 7.12 -3.17
N THR A 586 13.89 7.72 -4.03
CA THR A 586 14.40 9.10 -3.83
C THR A 586 13.73 10.14 -4.73
N GLN A 587 12.80 9.72 -5.60
CA GLN A 587 12.26 10.59 -6.65
C GLN A 587 10.91 11.23 -6.27
N LEU A 588 9.99 10.47 -5.66
CA LEU A 588 8.67 10.97 -5.31
C LEU A 588 8.70 11.69 -3.95
N PRO A 589 8.32 12.99 -3.86
CA PRO A 589 8.27 13.68 -2.58
C PRO A 589 7.15 13.13 -1.68
N PRO A 590 7.47 12.44 -0.57
CA PRO A 590 6.50 11.71 0.23
C PRO A 590 5.54 12.64 0.98
N ASP A 591 6.01 13.84 1.35
CA ASP A 591 5.20 14.83 2.05
C ASP A 591 3.98 15.27 1.21
N LEU A 592 4.12 15.34 -0.12
CA LEU A 592 3.01 15.70 -1.02
C LEU A 592 1.91 14.64 -1.00
N LEU A 593 2.29 13.35 -1.06
CA LEU A 593 1.34 12.25 -1.04
C LEU A 593 0.60 12.19 0.31
N VAL A 594 1.34 12.26 1.42
CA VAL A 594 0.74 12.20 2.76
C VAL A 594 -0.09 13.43 3.07
N ALA A 595 0.32 14.62 2.63
CA ALA A 595 -0.50 15.82 2.74
C ALA A 595 -1.80 15.67 1.94
N LEU A 596 -1.75 15.17 0.70
CA LEU A 596 -2.95 14.90 -0.09
C LEU A 596 -3.88 13.92 0.63
N LEU A 597 -3.33 12.84 1.21
CA LEU A 597 -4.09 11.84 1.95
C LEU A 597 -4.83 12.47 3.15
N PHE A 598 -4.12 13.21 4.01
CA PHE A 598 -4.74 13.95 5.12
C PHE A 598 -5.77 14.97 4.63
N GLY A 599 -5.45 15.72 3.57
CA GLY A 599 -6.34 16.75 3.03
C GLY A 599 -7.65 16.18 2.51
N VAL A 600 -7.59 15.09 1.72
CA VAL A 600 -8.78 14.41 1.19
C VAL A 600 -9.62 13.85 2.33
N PHE A 601 -9.04 13.17 3.31
CA PHE A 601 -9.80 12.64 4.46
C PHE A 601 -10.46 13.75 5.27
N VAL A 602 -9.80 14.88 5.52
CA VAL A 602 -10.41 16.03 6.19
C VAL A 602 -11.60 16.56 5.37
N MET A 603 -11.47 16.71 4.06
CA MET A 603 -12.57 17.18 3.20
C MET A 603 -13.76 16.22 3.21
N VAL A 604 -13.50 14.91 3.15
CA VAL A 604 -14.55 13.89 3.19
C VAL A 604 -15.28 13.90 4.54
N LEU A 605 -14.53 13.82 5.64
CA LEU A 605 -15.10 13.82 6.99
C LEU A 605 -15.90 15.11 7.24
N PHE A 606 -15.34 16.28 6.90
CA PHE A 606 -16.01 17.56 7.11
C PHE A 606 -17.03 17.95 6.04
N SER A 607 -17.26 17.12 5.02
CA SER A 607 -18.16 17.44 3.89
C SER A 607 -19.56 17.85 4.35
N TYR A 608 -20.14 17.15 5.32
CA TYR A 608 -21.45 17.46 5.90
C TYR A 608 -21.37 18.17 7.26
N THR A 609 -20.38 17.93 8.12
CA THR A 609 -20.29 18.67 9.40
C THR A 609 -19.87 20.12 9.23
N GLY A 610 -19.12 20.42 8.16
CA GLY A 610 -18.64 21.76 7.85
C GLY A 610 -19.78 22.78 7.69
N ARG A 611 -20.98 22.33 7.26
CA ARG A 611 -22.15 23.21 7.10
C ARG A 611 -22.58 23.88 8.41
N PHE A 612 -22.42 23.20 9.56
CA PHE A 612 -22.84 23.75 10.85
C PHE A 612 -21.97 24.91 11.33
N PHE A 613 -20.75 25.06 10.80
CA PHE A 613 -19.87 26.17 11.13
C PHE A 613 -20.44 27.52 10.65
N CYS A 614 -21.43 27.53 9.75
CA CYS A 614 -22.13 28.76 9.38
C CYS A 614 -22.89 29.40 10.56
N PHE A 615 -23.28 28.62 11.56
CA PHE A 615 -24.00 29.12 12.75
C PHE A 615 -23.09 29.76 13.79
N PHE A 616 -21.77 29.72 13.61
CA PHE A 616 -20.83 30.27 14.57
C PHE A 616 -20.68 31.78 14.40
N PRO A 617 -20.58 32.54 15.50
CA PRO A 617 -20.18 33.93 15.44
C PRO A 617 -18.81 34.06 14.76
N VAL A 618 -18.68 35.01 13.82
CA VAL A 618 -17.43 35.26 13.08
C VAL A 618 -16.22 35.43 14.02
N LYS A 619 -16.40 36.06 15.18
CA LYS A 619 -15.36 36.22 16.20
C LYS A 619 -14.81 34.87 16.68
N GLN A 620 -15.68 33.88 16.91
CA GLN A 620 -15.28 32.54 17.35
C GLN A 620 -14.56 31.77 16.23
N LEU A 621 -15.04 31.89 14.99
CA LEU A 621 -14.37 31.32 13.82
C LEU A 621 -12.97 31.91 13.62
N LYS A 622 -12.80 33.23 13.79
CA LYS A 622 -11.48 33.89 13.76
C LYS A 622 -10.54 33.36 14.84
N THR A 623 -11.05 33.14 16.06
CA THR A 623 -10.28 32.49 17.13
C THR A 623 -9.87 31.07 16.74
N LEU A 624 -10.80 30.26 16.23
CA LEU A 624 -10.51 28.88 15.81
C LEU A 624 -9.48 28.81 14.67
N ARG A 625 -9.64 29.66 13.65
CA ARG A 625 -8.65 29.82 12.56
C ARG A 625 -7.27 30.18 13.10
N SER A 626 -7.20 31.07 14.11
CA SER A 626 -5.93 31.46 14.73
C SER A 626 -5.29 30.31 15.51
N ILE A 627 -6.09 29.49 16.21
CA ILE A 627 -5.61 28.29 16.90
C ILE A 627 -4.99 27.31 15.89
N PHE A 628 -5.69 27.01 14.80
CA PHE A 628 -5.15 26.13 13.76
C PHE A 628 -3.93 26.72 13.05
N ALA A 629 -3.88 28.04 12.81
CA ALA A 629 -2.70 28.69 12.25
C ALA A 629 -1.48 28.61 13.18
N VAL A 630 -1.68 28.77 14.50
CA VAL A 630 -0.60 28.59 15.50
C VAL A 630 -0.17 27.13 15.57
N MET A 631 -1.11 26.18 15.59
CA MET A 631 -0.80 24.75 15.56
C MET A 631 0.00 24.37 14.31
N TRP A 632 -0.43 24.87 13.14
CA TRP A 632 0.27 24.69 11.87
C TRP A 632 1.72 25.21 11.95
N LEU A 633 1.91 26.45 12.40
CA LEU A 633 3.25 27.02 12.56
C LEU A 633 4.12 26.21 13.54
N VAL A 634 3.58 25.86 14.70
CA VAL A 634 4.30 25.11 15.74
C VAL A 634 4.71 23.72 15.25
N THR A 635 3.81 23.00 14.58
CA THR A 635 4.09 21.65 14.06
C THR A 635 5.11 21.66 12.94
N VAL A 636 5.09 22.66 12.05
CA VAL A 636 6.14 22.86 11.02
C VAL A 636 7.50 23.12 11.68
N ILE A 637 7.54 23.97 12.71
CA ILE A 637 8.79 24.23 13.46
C ILE A 637 9.29 22.94 14.13
N ILE A 638 8.43 22.23 14.86
CA ILE A 638 8.80 20.97 15.53
C ILE A 638 9.29 19.94 14.50
N GLY A 639 8.54 19.74 13.41
CA GLY A 639 8.91 18.80 12.35
C GLY A 639 10.25 19.14 11.69
N SER A 640 10.61 20.42 11.63
CA SER A 640 11.89 20.87 11.09
C SER A 640 13.08 20.63 12.02
N LEU A 641 12.83 20.38 13.32
CA LEU A 641 13.87 20.21 14.34
C LEU A 641 14.07 18.76 14.77
N VAL A 642 13.08 17.90 14.54
CA VAL A 642 13.08 16.51 15.01
C VAL A 642 13.67 15.57 13.96
N ASN A 643 14.47 14.59 14.40
CA ASN A 643 14.90 13.50 13.52
C ASN A 643 13.68 12.63 13.18
N PRO A 644 13.34 12.43 11.89
CA PRO A 644 12.19 11.62 11.51
C PRO A 644 12.33 10.13 11.82
N TYR A 645 13.55 9.64 12.08
CA TYR A 645 13.83 8.22 12.30
C TYR A 645 14.00 7.88 13.78
N THR A 646 13.63 6.65 14.13
CA THR A 646 13.80 6.03 15.45
C THR A 646 14.24 4.58 15.27
N ASP A 647 14.59 3.89 16.36
CA ASP A 647 14.97 2.46 16.30
C ASP A 647 13.81 1.56 15.81
N ASP A 648 12.55 2.02 15.96
CA ASP A 648 11.36 1.31 15.45
C ASP A 648 10.93 1.76 14.03
N CYS A 649 11.32 2.97 13.63
CA CYS A 649 11.01 3.56 12.33
C CYS A 649 12.33 3.93 11.62
N PRO A 650 13.09 2.94 11.11
CA PRO A 650 14.47 3.14 10.73
C PRO A 650 14.63 3.88 9.41
N LYS A 651 15.80 4.52 9.24
CA LYS A 651 16.31 4.88 7.90
C LYS A 651 16.93 3.65 7.26
N ARG A 652 16.55 3.35 6.02
CA ARG A 652 17.04 2.15 5.31
C ARG A 652 18.14 2.48 4.32
N LEU A 653 19.23 1.71 4.37
CA LEU A 653 20.36 1.78 3.45
C LEU A 653 20.66 0.42 2.84
N MET A 654 20.94 0.38 1.54
CA MET A 654 21.59 -0.75 0.89
C MET A 654 23.07 -0.45 0.74
N ILE A 655 23.92 -1.35 1.25
CA ILE A 655 25.37 -1.21 1.29
C ILE A 655 25.98 -2.37 0.52
N GLN A 656 26.66 -2.06 -0.58
CA GLN A 656 27.37 -3.05 -1.37
C GLN A 656 28.86 -2.77 -1.33
N HIS A 657 29.67 -3.75 -0.92
CA HIS A 657 31.11 -3.67 -1.18
C HIS A 657 31.39 -4.17 -2.59
N VAL A 658 31.67 -3.24 -3.48
CA VAL A 658 31.73 -3.47 -4.92
C VAL A 658 33.17 -3.59 -5.37
N HIS A 659 33.45 -4.60 -6.20
CA HIS A 659 34.63 -4.65 -7.05
C HIS A 659 34.20 -4.59 -8.52
N ARG A 660 34.72 -3.61 -9.27
CA ARG A 660 34.43 -3.46 -10.69
C ARG A 660 35.63 -3.77 -11.55
N GLU A 661 35.40 -4.47 -12.66
CA GLU A 661 36.36 -4.71 -13.73
C GLU A 661 35.76 -4.20 -15.04
N VAL A 662 36.39 -3.19 -15.64
CA VAL A 662 35.94 -2.52 -16.87
C VAL A 662 36.96 -2.79 -17.96
N VAL A 663 36.51 -3.36 -19.07
CA VAL A 663 37.35 -3.56 -20.26
C VAL A 663 37.21 -2.32 -21.14
N LEU A 664 38.31 -1.57 -21.30
CA LEU A 664 38.33 -0.39 -22.15
C LEU A 664 38.30 -0.77 -23.64
N PRO A 665 37.93 0.16 -24.55
CA PRO A 665 38.01 -0.05 -26.00
C PRO A 665 39.42 -0.45 -26.49
N SER A 666 40.46 -0.11 -25.74
CA SER A 666 41.86 -0.51 -26.00
C SER A 666 42.16 -1.98 -25.67
N GLY A 667 41.26 -2.69 -24.98
CA GLY A 667 41.48 -4.02 -24.41
C GLY A 667 42.15 -4.01 -23.03
N GLU A 668 42.49 -2.84 -22.49
CA GLU A 668 43.01 -2.70 -21.13
C GLU A 668 41.90 -2.94 -20.10
N VAL A 669 42.17 -3.79 -19.10
CA VAL A 669 41.26 -4.00 -17.96
C VAL A 669 41.62 -3.01 -16.85
N LYS A 670 40.67 -2.14 -16.50
CA LYS A 670 40.77 -1.25 -15.34
C LYS A 670 39.85 -1.72 -14.24
N THR A 671 40.31 -1.58 -13.00
CA THR A 671 39.54 -2.03 -11.84
C THR A 671 39.39 -0.93 -10.80
N ASP A 672 38.27 -0.93 -10.09
CA ASP A 672 38.08 -0.14 -8.89
C ASP A 672 37.36 -0.93 -7.79
N SER A 673 37.36 -0.37 -6.58
CA SER A 673 36.64 -0.93 -5.45
C SER A 673 36.18 0.15 -4.48
N GLY A 674 35.02 -0.07 -3.88
CA GLY A 674 34.39 0.88 -2.98
C GLY A 674 33.13 0.34 -2.32
N LEU A 675 32.68 1.01 -1.26
CA LEU A 675 31.32 0.84 -0.75
C LEU A 675 30.35 1.69 -1.56
N TRP A 676 29.43 1.04 -2.24
CA TRP A 676 28.30 1.68 -2.91
C TRP A 676 27.08 1.68 -1.97
N ILE A 677 26.52 2.85 -1.72
CA ILE A 677 25.49 3.09 -0.73
C ILE A 677 24.28 3.73 -1.40
N ASN A 678 23.12 3.11 -1.23
CA ASN A 678 21.84 3.61 -1.68
C ASN A 678 20.92 3.83 -0.49
N ALA A 679 20.15 4.92 -0.50
CA ALA A 679 19.08 5.14 0.46
C ALA A 679 17.73 4.82 -0.17
N LEU A 680 16.83 4.16 0.57
CA LEU A 680 15.52 3.76 0.06
C LEU A 680 14.44 4.85 0.21
N ASP A 681 14.78 6.01 0.78
CA ASP A 681 13.84 7.09 1.05
C ASP A 681 14.27 8.44 0.44
N PHE A 682 13.33 9.38 0.41
CA PHE A 682 13.48 10.69 -0.21
C PHE A 682 14.60 11.57 0.37
N ARG A 683 15.06 11.34 1.60
CA ARG A 683 16.18 12.12 2.16
C ARG A 683 17.52 11.74 1.54
N GLY A 684 17.58 10.65 0.77
CA GLY A 684 18.80 10.17 0.15
C GLY A 684 19.85 9.77 1.18
N VAL A 685 21.11 9.76 0.74
CA VAL A 685 22.28 9.35 1.53
C VAL A 685 22.92 10.48 2.33
N SER A 686 22.61 11.74 2.02
CA SER A 686 23.16 12.94 2.68
C SER A 686 23.13 12.91 4.22
N PRO A 687 22.08 12.37 4.90
CA PRO A 687 22.06 12.27 6.36
C PRO A 687 23.18 11.41 6.98
N VAL A 688 23.91 10.63 6.17
CA VAL A 688 25.03 9.79 6.63
C VAL A 688 26.32 10.62 6.84
N ALA A 689 26.47 11.77 6.17
CA ALA A 689 27.73 12.53 6.11
C ALA A 689 28.42 12.78 7.46
N PRO A 690 27.69 13.22 8.51
CA PRO A 690 28.31 13.54 9.81
C PRO A 690 28.98 12.33 10.47
N TYR A 691 28.51 11.12 10.19
CA TYR A 691 29.00 9.88 10.82
C TYR A 691 30.30 9.36 10.19
N LEU A 692 30.58 9.75 8.93
CA LEU A 692 31.80 9.37 8.23
C LEU A 692 33.07 10.00 8.84
N ALA A 693 32.94 11.04 9.66
CA ALA A 693 34.06 11.71 10.31
C ALA A 693 34.92 10.76 11.18
N THR A 694 34.34 9.65 11.63
CA THR A 694 35.00 8.62 12.47
C THR A 694 35.58 7.46 11.67
N THR A 695 35.38 7.44 10.36
CA THR A 695 35.77 6.33 9.47
C THR A 695 36.99 6.70 8.62
N GLN A 696 37.52 5.73 7.88
CA GLN A 696 38.57 5.93 6.86
C GLN A 696 38.17 6.96 5.78
N TRP A 697 36.87 7.19 5.56
CA TRP A 697 36.34 8.11 4.55
C TRP A 697 36.22 9.57 5.02
N ARG A 698 36.69 9.91 6.24
CA ARG A 698 36.57 11.25 6.85
C ARG A 698 37.10 12.43 6.01
N HIS A 699 37.96 12.17 5.02
CA HIS A 699 38.58 13.19 4.18
C HIS A 699 37.99 13.28 2.76
N LEU A 700 37.02 12.41 2.42
CA LEU A 700 36.41 12.42 1.08
C LEU A 700 35.51 13.64 0.92
N LYS A 701 35.84 14.46 -0.08
CA LYS A 701 35.04 15.63 -0.50
C LYS A 701 34.02 15.28 -1.58
N THR A 702 34.29 14.24 -2.36
CA THR A 702 33.44 13.72 -3.44
C THR A 702 33.09 12.26 -3.16
N VAL A 703 31.84 11.90 -3.40
CA VAL A 703 31.28 10.58 -3.04
C VAL A 703 30.65 9.90 -4.26
N ALA A 704 31.25 10.12 -5.43
CA ALA A 704 30.82 9.53 -6.70
C ALA A 704 31.87 8.51 -7.17
N ALA A 705 31.42 7.51 -7.94
CA ALA A 705 32.34 6.60 -8.58
C ALA A 705 33.27 7.34 -9.55
N PRO A 706 34.48 6.81 -9.81
CA PRO A 706 35.42 7.42 -10.75
C PRO A 706 34.82 7.59 -12.16
N GLU A 707 34.66 8.85 -12.59
CA GLU A 707 34.08 9.20 -13.91
C GLU A 707 34.88 8.64 -15.09
N ALA A 708 36.19 8.43 -14.90
CA ALA A 708 37.10 7.93 -15.94
C ALA A 708 36.71 6.56 -16.53
N LEU A 709 35.81 5.83 -15.87
CA LEU A 709 35.30 4.54 -16.33
C LEU A 709 33.88 4.61 -16.88
N HIS A 710 33.14 5.70 -16.62
CA HIS A 710 31.71 5.79 -16.96
C HIS A 710 31.46 5.74 -18.47
N ASP A 711 32.22 6.49 -19.26
CA ASP A 711 32.05 6.56 -20.72
C ASP A 711 32.22 5.20 -21.43
N SER A 712 32.96 4.28 -20.81
CA SER A 712 33.20 2.93 -21.36
C SER A 712 32.36 1.84 -20.70
N ALA A 713 31.54 2.17 -19.69
CA ALA A 713 30.89 1.20 -18.80
C ALA A 713 29.38 1.41 -18.63
N GLU A 714 28.71 2.20 -19.49
CA GLU A 714 27.29 2.49 -19.33
C GLU A 714 26.41 1.36 -19.87
N ILE A 715 26.08 0.33 -19.07
CA ILE A 715 25.11 -0.72 -19.45
C ILE A 715 24.19 -0.94 -18.26
N TYR A 716 22.95 -0.49 -18.39
CA TYR A 716 22.02 -0.32 -17.26
C TYR A 716 22.61 0.52 -16.11
N GLY A 717 23.49 1.47 -16.42
CA GLY A 717 24.25 2.26 -15.44
C GLY A 717 25.66 1.71 -15.19
N HIS A 718 26.29 2.09 -14.08
CA HIS A 718 27.70 1.76 -13.79
C HIS A 718 27.89 0.92 -12.54
N MET A 719 26.78 0.47 -11.94
CA MET A 719 26.78 -0.12 -10.60
C MET A 719 26.11 -1.51 -10.59
N PRO A 720 26.49 -2.39 -9.65
CA PRO A 720 25.94 -3.75 -9.55
C PRO A 720 24.54 -3.74 -8.95
N TRP A 721 23.54 -3.40 -9.77
CA TRP A 721 22.12 -3.47 -9.39
C TRP A 721 21.72 -4.90 -9.05
N ALA A 722 21.16 -5.12 -7.86
CA ALA A 722 20.58 -6.41 -7.45
C ALA A 722 19.15 -6.61 -7.95
N LEU A 723 18.40 -5.51 -8.03
CA LEU A 723 17.04 -5.43 -8.58
C LEU A 723 16.98 -4.31 -9.64
N PRO A 724 16.08 -4.41 -10.63
CA PRO A 724 15.99 -3.42 -11.70
C PRO A 724 15.18 -2.18 -11.26
N VAL A 725 15.71 -1.44 -10.28
CA VAL A 725 15.03 -0.31 -9.61
C VAL A 725 15.70 1.05 -9.85
N LYS A 726 16.54 1.15 -10.90
CA LYS A 726 17.31 2.36 -11.23
C LYS A 726 16.46 3.63 -11.31
N ASP A 727 15.22 3.54 -11.80
CA ASP A 727 14.34 4.70 -11.93
C ASP A 727 13.81 5.20 -10.57
N LEU A 728 13.67 4.29 -9.59
CA LEU A 728 13.27 4.63 -8.21
C LEU A 728 14.48 5.11 -7.39
N LEU A 729 15.65 4.54 -7.66
CA LEU A 729 16.92 4.78 -6.98
C LEU A 729 18.02 5.16 -7.97
N PRO A 730 17.98 6.36 -8.58
CA PRO A 730 18.98 6.70 -9.58
C PRO A 730 20.37 6.85 -8.96
N GLU A 731 21.40 6.40 -9.69
CA GLU A 731 22.81 6.37 -9.24
C GLU A 731 23.32 7.74 -8.78
N ARG A 732 22.84 8.83 -9.38
CA ARG A 732 23.15 10.21 -8.97
C ARG A 732 22.79 10.53 -7.51
N GLY A 733 21.84 9.78 -6.94
CA GLY A 733 21.40 9.89 -5.54
C GLY A 733 22.10 8.90 -4.60
N SER A 734 23.06 8.12 -5.11
CA SER A 734 23.85 7.15 -4.37
C SER A 734 25.23 7.70 -4.01
N TRP A 735 25.93 7.02 -3.10
CA TRP A 735 27.29 7.33 -2.70
C TRP A 735 28.23 6.18 -3.03
N TYR A 736 29.43 6.49 -3.51
CA TYR A 736 30.52 5.55 -3.70
C TYR A 736 31.73 5.99 -2.86
N LEU A 737 32.12 5.16 -1.90
CA LEU A 737 33.22 5.40 -0.98
C LEU A 737 34.39 4.49 -1.36
N PRO A 738 35.47 5.01 -1.97
CA PRO A 738 36.61 4.20 -2.38
C PRO A 738 37.19 3.38 -1.22
N SER A 739 37.47 2.10 -1.45
CA SER A 739 38.00 1.19 -0.45
C SER A 739 38.89 0.12 -1.09
N ALA A 740 39.59 -0.66 -0.26
CA ALA A 740 40.32 -1.82 -0.74
C ALA A 740 39.36 -2.85 -1.39
N PRO A 741 39.80 -3.65 -2.38
CA PRO A 741 39.00 -4.74 -2.93
C PRO A 741 38.46 -5.70 -1.87
N PRO A 742 37.18 -6.13 -1.97
CA PRO A 742 36.63 -7.14 -1.06
C PRO A 742 37.38 -8.46 -1.21
N ALA A 743 37.77 -9.04 -0.07
CA ALA A 743 38.38 -10.36 -0.02
C ALA A 743 37.32 -11.45 -0.25
N ILE A 744 37.08 -11.82 -1.50
CA ILE A 744 36.19 -12.91 -1.88
C ILE A 744 36.96 -14.24 -1.77
N PRO A 745 36.54 -15.19 -0.91
CA PRO A 745 37.23 -16.47 -0.73
C PRO A 745 37.36 -17.24 -2.05
N ALA A 746 38.48 -17.94 -2.25
CA ALA A 746 38.71 -18.72 -3.48
C ALA A 746 37.70 -19.87 -3.68
N ALA A 747 37.13 -20.39 -2.58
CA ALA A 747 36.06 -21.39 -2.62
C ALA A 747 34.73 -20.82 -3.13
N THR A 748 34.58 -19.49 -3.15
CA THR A 748 33.39 -18.83 -3.63
C THR A 748 33.50 -18.61 -5.14
N HIS A 749 32.59 -19.20 -5.90
CA HIS A 749 32.58 -19.11 -7.35
C HIS A 749 32.31 -17.67 -7.79
N ARG A 750 33.26 -17.05 -8.51
CA ARG A 750 33.10 -15.70 -9.06
C ARG A 750 32.16 -15.71 -10.25
N ALA A 751 31.43 -14.61 -10.43
CA ALA A 751 30.55 -14.43 -11.58
C ALA A 751 31.37 -14.40 -12.88
N LYS A 752 30.94 -15.20 -13.86
CA LYS A 752 31.64 -15.34 -15.14
C LYS A 752 30.63 -15.65 -16.25
N LEU A 753 30.82 -15.01 -17.41
CA LEU A 753 30.13 -15.33 -18.64
C LEU A 753 31.14 -15.83 -19.67
N GLU A 754 30.91 -17.01 -20.21
CA GLU A 754 31.76 -17.63 -21.23
C GLU A 754 30.98 -17.85 -22.53
N VAL A 755 31.65 -17.61 -23.66
CA VAL A 755 31.12 -17.97 -24.99
C VAL A 755 31.48 -19.42 -25.27
N VAL A 756 30.48 -20.29 -25.31
CA VAL A 756 30.63 -21.70 -25.66
C VAL A 756 30.77 -21.87 -27.17
N SER A 757 29.96 -21.15 -27.95
CA SER A 757 30.09 -21.09 -29.41
C SER A 757 29.38 -19.86 -29.98
N SER A 758 29.79 -19.41 -31.16
CA SER A 758 29.16 -18.30 -31.89
C SER A 758 29.13 -18.64 -33.39
N LYS A 759 27.95 -18.56 -34.00
CA LYS A 759 27.74 -18.86 -35.43
C LYS A 759 26.95 -17.74 -36.09
N TYR A 760 27.57 -17.08 -37.07
CA TYR A 760 26.97 -15.98 -37.83
C TYR A 760 26.52 -16.46 -39.22
N SER A 761 25.33 -16.04 -39.62
CA SER A 761 24.74 -16.27 -40.94
C SER A 761 24.65 -14.95 -41.70
N ARG A 762 25.43 -14.84 -42.79
CA ARG A 762 25.44 -13.67 -43.68
C ARG A 762 24.14 -13.50 -44.47
N GLU A 763 23.39 -14.58 -44.69
CA GLU A 763 22.15 -14.55 -45.47
C GLU A 763 21.02 -13.86 -44.70
N THR A 764 21.00 -14.05 -43.39
CA THR A 764 19.95 -13.52 -42.49
C THR A 764 20.41 -12.32 -41.67
N ASP A 765 21.71 -12.02 -41.68
CA ASP A 765 22.38 -11.08 -40.77
C ASP A 765 22.10 -11.42 -39.30
N ARG A 766 22.22 -12.72 -38.95
CA ARG A 766 21.92 -13.22 -37.61
C ARG A 766 23.07 -14.03 -37.02
N ARG A 767 23.36 -13.80 -35.75
CA ARG A 767 24.40 -14.48 -34.98
C ARG A 767 23.78 -15.21 -33.80
N VAL A 768 23.91 -16.53 -33.76
CA VAL A 768 23.50 -17.37 -32.62
C VAL A 768 24.72 -17.61 -31.73
N ILE A 769 24.59 -17.24 -30.46
CA ILE A 769 25.68 -17.27 -29.47
C ILE A 769 25.24 -18.14 -28.31
N HIS A 770 25.97 -19.21 -28.04
CA HIS A 770 25.79 -20.05 -26.86
C HIS A 770 26.67 -19.54 -25.73
N LEU A 771 26.05 -19.31 -24.57
CA LEU A 771 26.65 -18.70 -23.41
C LEU A 771 26.56 -19.64 -22.20
N HIS A 772 27.56 -19.56 -21.32
CA HIS A 772 27.56 -20.19 -20.01
C HIS A 772 27.79 -19.12 -18.94
N LEU A 773 26.77 -18.88 -18.13
CA LEU A 773 26.81 -17.98 -16.98
C LEU A 773 26.98 -18.82 -15.71
N SER A 774 27.99 -18.52 -14.91
CA SER A 774 28.26 -19.22 -13.64
C SER A 774 28.73 -18.27 -12.54
N GLY A 775 28.57 -18.63 -11.27
CA GLY A 775 29.00 -17.80 -10.15
C GLY A 775 28.26 -18.06 -8.82
N PRO A 776 28.05 -17.02 -7.98
CA PRO A 776 27.24 -17.15 -6.75
C PRO A 776 25.77 -17.39 -7.09
N THR A 777 24.96 -17.67 -6.07
CA THR A 777 23.53 -17.98 -6.23
C THR A 777 22.73 -16.84 -6.86
N HIS A 778 23.16 -15.59 -6.69
CA HIS A 778 22.51 -14.41 -7.25
C HIS A 778 23.39 -13.76 -8.33
N LEU A 779 22.89 -13.79 -9.57
CA LEU A 779 23.58 -13.30 -10.76
C LEU A 779 22.67 -12.40 -11.57
N ASN A 780 23.20 -11.27 -12.07
CA ASN A 780 22.50 -10.44 -13.04
C ASN A 780 23.36 -10.30 -14.31
N LEU A 781 22.69 -10.32 -15.46
CA LEU A 781 23.29 -10.09 -16.76
C LEU A 781 22.54 -8.95 -17.47
N PHE A 782 23.26 -7.89 -17.81
CA PHE A 782 22.74 -6.77 -18.57
C PHE A 782 23.40 -6.78 -19.95
N ILE A 783 22.62 -6.91 -21.02
CA ILE A 783 23.13 -6.89 -22.41
C ILE A 783 22.79 -5.52 -23.00
N ASP A 784 23.78 -4.84 -23.60
CA ASP A 784 23.61 -3.52 -24.19
C ASP A 784 22.69 -3.57 -25.42
N ALA A 785 21.51 -2.97 -25.32
CA ALA A 785 20.51 -2.95 -26.39
C ALA A 785 20.72 -1.77 -27.37
N ARG A 786 21.59 -0.80 -27.05
CA ARG A 786 21.81 0.39 -27.90
C ARG A 786 22.46 0.04 -29.24
N ASN A 787 23.32 -0.98 -29.24
CA ASN A 787 24.04 -1.47 -30.42
C ASN A 787 23.73 -2.95 -30.74
N THR A 788 22.86 -3.59 -29.96
CA THR A 788 22.51 -5.01 -30.12
C THR A 788 21.00 -5.16 -30.17
N THR A 789 20.48 -5.81 -31.21
CA THR A 789 19.07 -6.22 -31.26
C THR A 789 19.00 -7.73 -31.11
N LEU A 790 18.39 -8.20 -30.02
CA LEU A 790 18.11 -9.62 -29.82
C LEU A 790 16.78 -10.00 -30.47
N THR A 791 16.77 -11.09 -31.25
CA THR A 791 15.59 -11.59 -31.95
C THR A 791 14.99 -12.83 -31.32
N SER A 792 15.80 -13.67 -30.70
CA SER A 792 15.35 -14.89 -30.01
C SER A 792 16.37 -15.35 -28.96
N TRP A 793 15.93 -16.21 -28.03
CA TRP A 793 16.80 -16.84 -27.04
C TRP A 793 16.26 -18.22 -26.61
N SER A 794 17.06 -18.99 -25.87
CA SER A 794 16.65 -20.28 -25.31
C SER A 794 16.03 -20.21 -23.91
N ILE A 795 16.02 -19.02 -23.30
CA ILE A 795 15.57 -18.80 -21.93
C ILE A 795 14.06 -19.05 -21.84
N GLY A 796 13.60 -19.71 -20.78
CA GLY A 796 12.19 -20.07 -20.62
C GLY A 796 11.68 -20.99 -21.75
N ASN A 797 12.55 -21.86 -22.28
CA ASN A 797 12.27 -22.70 -23.46
C ASN A 797 11.95 -21.89 -24.74
N GLY A 798 12.43 -20.64 -24.81
CA GLY A 798 12.15 -19.72 -25.92
C GLY A 798 10.73 -19.11 -25.88
N ILE A 799 9.95 -19.43 -24.86
CA ILE A 799 8.62 -18.85 -24.65
C ILE A 799 8.81 -17.37 -24.27
N ASN A 800 8.03 -16.48 -24.92
CA ASN A 800 8.04 -15.02 -24.79
C ASN A 800 9.17 -14.25 -25.51
N GLY A 801 10.15 -14.93 -26.12
CA GLY A 801 11.26 -14.25 -26.79
C GLY A 801 12.03 -13.27 -25.87
N PRO A 802 12.92 -12.43 -26.40
CA PRO A 802 13.65 -11.45 -25.60
C PRO A 802 12.70 -10.43 -24.97
N ALA A 803 12.87 -10.15 -23.67
CA ALA A 803 12.16 -9.07 -23.00
C ALA A 803 12.45 -7.73 -23.70
N PRO A 804 11.48 -6.79 -23.79
CA PRO A 804 11.74 -5.48 -24.35
C PRO A 804 12.85 -4.75 -23.56
N GLU A 805 13.57 -3.86 -24.24
CA GLU A 805 14.65 -3.11 -23.59
C GLU A 805 14.11 -2.19 -22.49
N SER A 806 14.83 -2.14 -21.37
CA SER A 806 14.59 -1.19 -20.29
C SER A 806 15.87 -0.40 -20.06
N ASN A 807 15.79 0.92 -20.15
CA ASN A 807 16.94 1.81 -20.02
C ASN A 807 18.12 1.44 -20.95
N GLY A 808 17.81 1.04 -22.19
CA GLY A 808 18.80 0.66 -23.21
C GLY A 808 19.51 -0.66 -22.92
N SER A 809 18.91 -1.57 -22.16
CA SER A 809 19.51 -2.87 -21.85
C SER A 809 18.46 -3.99 -21.78
N TYR A 810 18.85 -5.20 -22.17
CA TYR A 810 18.13 -6.42 -21.84
C TYR A 810 18.57 -6.86 -20.44
N ILE A 811 17.61 -7.00 -19.53
CA ILE A 811 17.87 -7.31 -18.12
C ILE A 811 17.51 -8.77 -17.85
N LEU A 812 18.51 -9.56 -17.45
CA LEU A 812 18.34 -10.95 -17.05
C LEU A 812 18.76 -11.09 -15.59
N GLN A 813 17.82 -11.44 -14.73
CA GLN A 813 18.06 -11.78 -13.32
C GLN A 813 18.07 -13.29 -13.19
N PHE A 814 19.08 -13.85 -12.53
CA PHE A 814 19.24 -15.29 -12.34
C PHE A 814 19.49 -15.60 -10.86
N CYS A 815 18.64 -16.45 -10.28
CA CYS A 815 18.87 -17.03 -8.96
C CYS A 815 18.94 -18.57 -9.00
N SER A 816 19.71 -19.17 -8.10
CA SER A 816 19.86 -20.62 -8.02
C SER A 816 19.80 -21.10 -6.58
N GLY A 817 18.98 -22.10 -6.30
CA GLY A 817 18.98 -22.84 -5.03
C GLY A 817 20.15 -23.83 -4.90
N ALA A 818 21.07 -23.86 -5.86
CA ALA A 818 22.31 -24.62 -5.82
C ALA A 818 23.54 -23.73 -6.04
N THR A 819 24.66 -24.07 -5.38
CA THR A 819 25.97 -23.43 -5.54
C THR A 819 26.98 -24.42 -6.13
N PRO A 820 27.75 -24.07 -7.19
CA PRO A 820 27.66 -22.83 -7.96
C PRO A 820 26.36 -22.72 -8.75
N ALA A 821 25.90 -21.48 -8.95
CA ALA A 821 24.89 -21.23 -9.95
C ALA A 821 25.49 -21.47 -11.34
N SER A 822 24.71 -22.11 -12.23
CA SER A 822 25.17 -22.45 -13.58
C SER A 822 23.98 -22.43 -14.55
N LEU A 823 24.08 -21.60 -15.59
CA LEU A 823 23.05 -21.43 -16.61
C LEU A 823 23.67 -21.50 -18.01
N HIS A 824 23.22 -22.45 -18.81
CA HIS A 824 23.53 -22.53 -20.24
C HIS A 824 22.34 -22.03 -21.05
N PHE A 825 22.58 -21.11 -21.97
CA PHE A 825 21.55 -20.58 -22.84
C PHE A 825 22.15 -20.10 -24.17
N TRP A 826 21.29 -19.83 -25.15
CA TRP A 826 21.70 -19.14 -26.37
C TRP A 826 20.86 -17.89 -26.61
N VAL A 827 21.45 -16.92 -27.29
CA VAL A 827 20.79 -15.72 -27.80
C VAL A 827 21.05 -15.59 -29.29
N GLU A 828 20.10 -15.02 -30.02
CA GLU A 828 20.23 -14.65 -31.42
C GLU A 828 20.21 -13.12 -31.53
N ALA A 829 21.23 -12.56 -32.18
CA ALA A 829 21.38 -11.13 -32.37
C ALA A 829 21.49 -10.75 -33.85
N VAL A 830 20.98 -9.58 -34.22
CA VAL A 830 21.11 -8.99 -35.57
C VAL A 830 22.41 -8.19 -35.67
N SER A 831 23.55 -8.88 -35.62
CA SER A 831 24.87 -8.25 -35.75
C SER A 831 26.00 -9.28 -35.87
N GLU A 832 27.02 -8.98 -36.68
CA GLU A 832 28.33 -9.67 -36.63
C GLU A 832 29.29 -9.01 -35.61
N GLN A 833 28.98 -7.79 -35.15
CA GLN A 833 29.82 -7.01 -34.24
C GLN A 833 29.88 -7.60 -32.82
N PRO A 834 30.94 -7.31 -32.05
CA PRO A 834 30.99 -7.68 -30.64
C PRO A 834 29.80 -7.11 -29.85
N ILE A 835 29.26 -7.90 -28.93
CA ILE A 835 28.18 -7.52 -28.02
C ILE A 835 28.80 -7.20 -26.67
N ASP A 836 28.48 -6.02 -26.14
CA ASP A 836 28.86 -5.63 -24.80
C ASP A 836 27.78 -6.04 -23.80
N ALA A 837 28.22 -6.61 -22.68
CA ALA A 837 27.36 -6.97 -21.57
C ALA A 837 28.06 -6.75 -20.23
N VAL A 838 27.29 -6.77 -19.16
CA VAL A 838 27.76 -6.68 -17.80
C VAL A 838 27.27 -7.90 -17.03
N VAL A 839 28.21 -8.56 -16.36
CA VAL A 839 27.93 -9.66 -15.44
C VAL A 839 28.09 -9.16 -14.02
N VAL A 840 27.07 -9.38 -13.21
CA VAL A 840 27.07 -9.02 -11.78
C VAL A 840 26.86 -10.29 -10.96
N GLY A 841 27.64 -10.43 -9.88
CA GLY A 841 27.45 -11.46 -8.87
C GLY A 841 27.30 -10.87 -7.49
N HIS A 842 26.33 -11.36 -6.72
CA HIS A 842 26.07 -10.92 -5.36
C HIS A 842 26.37 -12.03 -4.36
N PHE A 843 27.16 -11.71 -3.34
CA PHE A 843 27.52 -12.62 -2.25
C PHE A 843 26.88 -12.10 -0.97
N LEU A 844 25.72 -12.67 -0.63
CA LEU A 844 24.85 -12.16 0.43
C LEU A 844 25.33 -12.52 1.85
N GLU A 845 26.12 -13.59 1.98
CA GLU A 845 26.63 -14.05 3.28
C GLU A 845 28.03 -13.49 3.63
N LEU A 846 28.64 -12.72 2.71
CA LEU A 846 29.97 -12.14 2.93
C LEU A 846 29.87 -10.76 3.59
N SER A 847 30.66 -10.56 4.65
CA SER A 847 30.81 -9.27 5.34
C SER A 847 32.27 -8.86 5.42
N THR A 848 32.60 -7.65 4.96
CA THR A 848 33.99 -7.15 4.94
C THR A 848 34.30 -6.21 6.12
N PRO A 849 35.58 -5.98 6.45
CA PRO A 849 35.97 -4.99 7.45
C PRO A 849 35.41 -3.59 7.19
N GLU A 850 35.42 -3.14 5.94
CA GLU A 850 34.93 -1.82 5.51
C GLU A 850 33.42 -1.67 5.77
N MET A 851 32.64 -2.70 5.43
CA MET A 851 31.20 -2.71 5.70
C MET A 851 30.93 -2.64 7.21
N ARG A 852 31.70 -3.37 8.01
CA ARG A 852 31.59 -3.35 9.48
C ARG A 852 31.99 -1.99 10.07
N GLU A 853 33.07 -1.38 9.58
CA GLU A 853 33.48 -0.04 9.99
C GLU A 853 32.40 1.00 9.67
N PHE A 854 31.86 0.98 8.46
CA PHE A 854 30.79 1.88 8.05
C PHE A 854 29.56 1.72 8.94
N LYS A 855 29.08 0.48 9.14
CA LYS A 855 27.90 0.20 9.98
C LYS A 855 28.12 0.61 11.44
N ALA A 856 29.30 0.37 11.99
CA ALA A 856 29.63 0.73 13.37
C ALA A 856 29.62 2.25 13.62
N ALA A 857 29.81 3.06 12.58
CA ALA A 857 29.73 4.52 12.68
C ALA A 857 28.29 5.05 12.66
N LEU A 858 27.32 4.25 12.17
CA LEU A 858 25.93 4.68 12.06
C LEU A 858 25.20 4.61 13.41
N PRO A 859 24.26 5.54 13.67
CA PRO A 859 23.30 5.41 14.75
C PRO A 859 22.44 4.14 14.65
N SER A 860 21.88 3.70 15.79
CA SER A 860 21.02 2.50 15.90
C SER A 860 19.75 2.54 15.04
N TRP A 861 19.25 3.73 14.71
CA TRP A 861 18.05 3.91 13.89
C TRP A 861 18.29 3.72 12.38
N TYR A 862 19.49 3.27 11.97
CA TYR A 862 19.74 2.81 10.61
C TYR A 862 19.52 1.30 10.51
N ALA A 863 18.71 0.89 9.53
CA ALA A 863 18.62 -0.49 9.08
C ALA A 863 19.40 -0.66 7.77
N THR A 864 20.26 -1.67 7.70
CA THR A 864 21.13 -1.90 6.56
C THR A 864 20.86 -3.24 5.90
N MET A 865 20.85 -3.24 4.58
CA MET A 865 20.95 -4.44 3.75
C MET A 865 22.38 -4.49 3.22
N ASP A 866 23.04 -5.63 3.33
CA ASP A 866 24.44 -5.76 2.93
C ASP A 866 24.68 -6.89 1.92
N ALA A 867 25.59 -6.64 0.98
CA ALA A 867 26.15 -7.65 0.10
C ALA A 867 27.57 -7.29 -0.35
N VAL A 868 28.38 -8.28 -0.69
CA VAL A 868 29.55 -8.07 -1.54
C VAL A 868 29.11 -8.26 -2.99
N SER A 869 29.62 -7.45 -3.92
CA SER A 869 29.22 -7.54 -5.33
C SER A 869 30.41 -7.41 -6.27
N THR A 870 30.44 -8.26 -7.30
CA THR A 870 31.36 -8.12 -8.43
C THR A 870 30.61 -7.59 -9.63
N TRP A 871 31.23 -6.70 -10.38
CA TRP A 871 30.71 -6.14 -11.62
C TRP A 871 31.81 -6.28 -12.67
N SER A 872 31.54 -6.99 -13.76
CA SER A 872 32.54 -7.19 -14.81
C SER A 872 31.92 -6.93 -16.17
N MET A 873 32.52 -6.00 -16.92
CA MET A 873 32.17 -5.78 -18.32
C MET A 873 32.79 -6.88 -19.17
N VAL A 874 31.99 -7.45 -20.07
CA VAL A 874 32.40 -8.50 -21.00
C VAL A 874 32.00 -8.12 -22.41
N ARG A 875 32.85 -8.47 -23.38
CA ARG A 875 32.64 -8.24 -24.81
C ARG A 875 32.76 -9.57 -25.55
N PHE A 876 31.76 -9.96 -26.33
CA PHE A 876 31.73 -11.27 -26.99
C PHE A 876 31.10 -11.34 -28.39
#